data_AF-A0A7C5N1A8-F1
#
_entry.id   AF-A0A7C5N1A8-F1
#
_cell.length_a   1.000
_cell.length_b   1.000
_cell.length_c   1.000
_cell.angle_alpha   90.00
_cell.angle_beta   90.00
_cell.angle_gamma   90.00
#
_symmetry.space_group_name_H-M   'P 1'
#
loop_
_entity.id
_entity.type
_entity.pdbx_description
1 polymer ?
#
loop_
_entity_poly.entity_id
_entity_poly.type
_entity_poly.pdbx_seq_one_letter_code
_entity_poly.pdbx_strand_id
1 'polypeptide(L)'
;MKKMIIRFALPMLLAIAGSAGLFAQTQVSGDILVNTTWTLANSPYQVIGPVRVVQAAILTIEPGVEVRFGGQMLLTVDGQLEALGTVSDSIYFLADTLVPDTGFWQGIDINSSLNAFAHLEYCQLAHAATALEMIGNGVGSHLELENSRLSACGNALRAWKPGSATVRRCHFSQNYIAGLDADLEVRRCSFENNTYGFLASVCDIDSSTFSFHAVAAIAHSGGRIANSLFLSNVIGLLEHGGTPLDSVINNQFAENDTALVSGNNLSAVVGNELCANMVNVRLTSGLNLSMGPNCWCSIDSQAIQATLIDGHVLPGLGLLTFLPLDASCTVIGQVWPGDTDDDGVANVADLLYLGVAFGRTGDARGNASPGWVGQAGLPWDQSFASGLNYKHADCDGNGAVNLDDTLAILANYGQTHYKTQRVSGPNGIPLFFDVPASAAAGDTVEINIRLGEAADPAIDVYGLAFTLEFDSTLVRPLTATHTLAGTWLGNPGQDLIDLAVNDGNLSWAIVRTDHQDTVGNGRIGGVSIVMVDDLTRWVQFDSAFSVTTPILVNKNGQSLDIRVQVVPDHSCGPDRFTVCPSPASAQVRIGLDSLIAQEIAVFDHSGKIRYLKSGTLTGSVTVNTAGYQTGIYFVRVRLSNGLLTKKIFILQE
;
A
#
# COMPACT_ATOMS: atom_id res chain seq x y z
N MET A 1 44.49 -57.86 -0.91
CA MET A 1 43.24 -57.99 -0.12
C MET A 1 42.25 -56.99 -0.69
N LYS A 2 41.13 -57.49 -1.22
CA LYS A 2 40.18 -56.76 -2.08
C LYS A 2 39.15 -55.98 -1.23
N LYS A 3 38.88 -54.73 -1.64
CA LYS A 3 37.76 -53.89 -1.19
C LYS A 3 36.43 -54.55 -1.59
N MET A 4 35.49 -54.66 -0.66
CA MET A 4 34.14 -55.19 -0.91
C MET A 4 33.12 -54.04 -0.81
N ILE A 5 32.43 -53.82 -1.93
CA ILE A 5 31.37 -52.84 -2.14
C ILE A 5 30.06 -53.44 -1.58
N ILE A 6 29.39 -52.75 -0.66
CA ILE A 6 28.03 -53.10 -0.21
C ILE A 6 27.06 -52.13 -0.89
N ARG A 7 26.18 -52.69 -1.72
CA ARG A 7 25.08 -51.99 -2.41
C ARG A 7 23.88 -51.93 -1.45
N PHE A 8 23.38 -50.73 -1.16
CA PHE A 8 22.09 -50.54 -0.49
C PHE A 8 20.96 -50.73 -1.51
N ALA A 9 20.08 -51.68 -1.21
CA ALA A 9 18.84 -51.93 -1.95
C ALA A 9 17.77 -50.92 -1.52
N LEU A 10 17.11 -50.32 -2.52
CA LEU A 10 15.98 -49.41 -2.40
C LEU A 10 14.72 -50.20 -1.99
N PRO A 11 14.03 -49.90 -0.87
CA PRO A 11 12.70 -50.43 -0.64
C PRO A 11 11.65 -49.55 -1.35
N MET A 12 11.01 -50.19 -2.32
CA MET A 12 9.68 -49.94 -2.90
C MET A 12 8.79 -48.99 -2.07
N LEU A 13 8.62 -47.76 -2.57
CA LEU A 13 7.65 -46.80 -2.06
C LEU A 13 6.25 -47.31 -2.46
N LEU A 14 5.50 -47.77 -1.46
CA LEU A 14 4.09 -48.12 -1.58
C LEU A 14 3.32 -46.84 -1.95
N ALA A 15 2.83 -46.77 -3.18
CA ALA A 15 1.93 -45.70 -3.60
C ALA A 15 0.65 -45.80 -2.78
N ILE A 16 0.55 -44.97 -1.73
CA ILE A 16 -0.73 -44.61 -1.14
C ILE A 16 -1.41 -43.76 -2.22
N ALA A 17 -2.23 -44.40 -3.04
CA ALA A 17 -3.26 -43.71 -3.80
C ALA A 17 -4.24 -43.12 -2.79
N GLY A 18 -3.88 -41.98 -2.20
CA GLY A 18 -4.84 -41.07 -1.63
C GLY A 18 -5.70 -40.62 -2.79
N SER A 19 -6.92 -41.14 -2.86
CA SER A 19 -7.96 -40.61 -3.70
C SER A 19 -8.08 -39.12 -3.39
N ALA A 20 -7.47 -38.27 -4.23
CA ALA A 20 -7.95 -36.92 -4.39
C ALA A 20 -9.42 -37.08 -4.79
N GLY A 21 -10.33 -36.80 -3.86
CA GLY A 21 -11.73 -36.69 -4.17
C GLY A 21 -11.85 -35.59 -5.22
N LEU A 22 -11.98 -35.99 -6.49
CA LEU A 22 -12.62 -35.16 -7.50
C LEU A 22 -14.06 -35.01 -7.01
N PHE A 23 -14.33 -33.98 -6.22
CA PHE A 23 -15.71 -33.57 -6.00
C PHE A 23 -16.23 -33.11 -7.36
N ALA A 24 -17.21 -33.84 -7.89
CA ALA A 24 -17.87 -33.47 -9.13
C ALA A 24 -18.56 -32.12 -8.92
N GLN A 25 -18.28 -31.15 -9.79
CA GLN A 25 -18.97 -29.86 -9.79
C GLN A 25 -20.47 -30.11 -10.05
N THR A 26 -21.34 -29.58 -9.19
CA THR A 26 -22.79 -29.71 -9.37
C THR A 26 -23.28 -28.58 -10.26
N GLN A 27 -23.59 -28.89 -11.52
CA GLN A 27 -24.11 -27.89 -12.46
C GLN A 27 -25.58 -27.58 -12.18
N VAL A 28 -25.93 -26.29 -12.07
CA VAL A 28 -27.29 -25.82 -11.80
C VAL A 28 -27.73 -24.75 -12.80
N SER A 29 -29.02 -24.80 -13.16
CA SER A 29 -29.72 -23.81 -14.01
C SER A 29 -31.23 -24.05 -13.92
N GLY A 30 -32.04 -23.05 -14.29
CA GLY A 30 -33.50 -23.17 -14.39
C GLY A 30 -34.24 -22.90 -13.08
N ASP A 31 -35.53 -23.26 -13.05
CA ASP A 31 -36.43 -22.97 -11.93
C ASP A 31 -36.29 -24.00 -10.80
N ILE A 32 -36.13 -23.51 -9.57
CA ILE A 32 -36.28 -24.27 -8.33
C ILE A 32 -37.75 -24.19 -7.94
N LEU A 33 -38.50 -25.25 -8.24
CA LEU A 33 -39.97 -25.31 -8.11
C LEU A 33 -40.45 -25.77 -6.71
N VAL A 34 -39.56 -26.38 -5.93
CA VAL A 34 -39.84 -26.92 -4.60
C VAL A 34 -38.67 -26.61 -3.68
N ASN A 35 -38.90 -26.72 -2.36
CA ASN A 35 -37.85 -26.52 -1.38
C ASN A 35 -36.65 -27.41 -1.69
N THR A 36 -35.49 -26.76 -1.84
CA THR A 36 -34.26 -27.39 -2.32
C THR A 36 -33.11 -26.97 -1.42
N THR A 37 -32.25 -27.92 -1.08
CA THR A 37 -31.05 -27.67 -0.30
C THR A 37 -29.81 -27.87 -1.15
N TRP A 38 -28.95 -26.86 -1.20
CA TRP A 38 -27.60 -26.96 -1.72
C TRP A 38 -26.66 -27.33 -0.58
N THR A 39 -26.14 -28.56 -0.64
CA THR A 39 -25.40 -29.20 0.44
C THR A 39 -23.89 -29.09 0.25
N LEU A 40 -23.11 -29.00 1.33
CA LEU A 40 -21.65 -28.94 1.25
C LEU A 40 -21.04 -30.14 0.50
N ALA A 41 -21.63 -31.33 0.65
CA ALA A 41 -21.18 -32.56 -0.01
C ALA A 41 -21.22 -32.50 -1.55
N ASN A 42 -22.02 -31.59 -2.11
CA ASN A 42 -22.20 -31.39 -3.55
C ASN A 42 -21.57 -30.07 -4.03
N SER A 43 -20.85 -29.37 -3.15
CA SER A 43 -20.10 -28.16 -3.49
C SER A 43 -18.84 -28.53 -4.31
N PRO A 44 -18.41 -27.71 -5.28
CA PRO A 44 -19.01 -26.43 -5.69
C PRO A 44 -20.25 -26.59 -6.58
N TYR A 45 -21.21 -25.67 -6.42
CA TYR A 45 -22.34 -25.51 -7.32
C TYR A 45 -21.97 -24.54 -8.45
N GLN A 46 -21.93 -25.02 -9.69
CA GLN A 46 -21.61 -24.22 -10.87
C GLN A 46 -22.89 -23.75 -11.55
N VAL A 47 -23.16 -22.45 -11.50
CA VAL A 47 -24.32 -21.84 -12.17
C VAL A 47 -23.98 -21.65 -13.64
N ILE A 48 -24.50 -22.54 -14.49
CA ILE A 48 -24.22 -22.57 -15.94
C ILE A 48 -25.32 -21.92 -16.78
N GLY A 49 -26.42 -21.53 -16.14
CA GLY A 49 -27.55 -20.81 -16.71
C GLY A 49 -28.28 -20.05 -15.60
N PRO A 50 -29.16 -19.07 -15.92
CA PRO A 50 -29.94 -18.36 -14.90
C PRO A 50 -30.69 -19.34 -13.99
N VAL A 51 -30.69 -19.07 -12.69
CA VAL A 51 -31.41 -19.86 -11.69
C VAL A 51 -32.50 -18.98 -11.10
N ARG A 52 -33.70 -19.55 -10.90
CA ARG A 52 -34.81 -18.83 -10.27
C ARG A 52 -35.45 -19.66 -9.18
N VAL A 53 -35.49 -19.12 -7.96
CA VAL A 53 -36.30 -19.66 -6.86
C VAL A 53 -37.71 -19.11 -7.01
N VAL A 54 -38.66 -19.95 -7.42
CA VAL A 54 -40.03 -19.49 -7.69
C VAL A 54 -40.78 -19.16 -6.40
N GLN A 55 -41.89 -18.43 -6.51
CA GLN A 55 -42.74 -18.10 -5.36
C GLN A 55 -43.15 -19.36 -4.58
N ALA A 56 -43.11 -19.28 -3.25
CA ALA A 56 -43.36 -20.35 -2.28
C ALA A 56 -42.30 -21.48 -2.21
N ALA A 57 -41.26 -21.47 -3.06
CA ALA A 57 -40.10 -22.34 -2.90
C ALA A 57 -39.04 -21.68 -2.00
N ILE A 58 -38.28 -22.53 -1.29
CA ILE A 58 -37.14 -22.12 -0.47
C ILE A 58 -35.87 -22.75 -1.04
N LEU A 59 -34.86 -21.94 -1.32
CA LEU A 59 -33.49 -22.41 -1.53
C LEU A 59 -32.70 -22.25 -0.24
N THR A 60 -32.28 -23.36 0.36
CA THR A 60 -31.39 -23.39 1.52
C THR A 60 -29.98 -23.73 1.07
N ILE A 61 -28.98 -22.96 1.48
CA ILE A 61 -27.56 -23.21 1.19
C ILE A 61 -26.83 -23.50 2.50
N GLU A 62 -26.19 -24.67 2.59
CA GLU A 62 -25.46 -25.09 3.80
C GLU A 62 -24.15 -24.29 4.01
N PRO A 63 -23.68 -24.14 5.26
CA PRO A 63 -22.36 -23.56 5.56
C PRO A 63 -21.22 -24.19 4.76
N GLY A 64 -20.25 -23.37 4.35
CA GLY A 64 -19.07 -23.80 3.57
C GLY A 64 -19.32 -24.00 2.07
N VAL A 65 -20.56 -23.88 1.58
CA VAL A 65 -20.85 -24.08 0.16
C VAL A 65 -20.26 -22.96 -0.69
N GLU A 66 -19.52 -23.34 -1.74
CA GLU A 66 -19.18 -22.49 -2.87
C GLU A 66 -20.24 -22.56 -3.98
N VAL A 67 -20.74 -21.40 -4.39
CA VAL A 67 -21.59 -21.17 -5.56
C VAL A 67 -20.79 -20.33 -6.57
N ARG A 68 -20.49 -20.93 -7.73
CA ARG A 68 -19.65 -20.34 -8.77
C ARG A 68 -20.49 -19.97 -9.97
N PHE A 69 -20.56 -18.69 -10.28
CA PHE A 69 -21.34 -18.16 -11.40
C PHE A 69 -20.52 -18.16 -12.68
N GLY A 70 -21.03 -18.84 -13.71
CA GLY A 70 -20.59 -18.59 -15.09
C GLY A 70 -20.81 -17.12 -15.46
N GLY A 71 -20.05 -16.60 -16.42
CA GLY A 71 -20.13 -15.20 -16.80
C GLY A 71 -21.57 -14.76 -17.10
N GLN A 72 -21.96 -13.58 -16.61
CA GLN A 72 -23.28 -12.96 -16.78
C GLN A 72 -24.47 -13.72 -16.17
N MET A 73 -24.23 -14.72 -15.31
CA MET A 73 -25.31 -15.47 -14.68
C MET A 73 -25.95 -14.69 -13.52
N LEU A 74 -27.25 -14.95 -13.33
CA LEU A 74 -28.11 -14.31 -12.34
C LEU A 74 -28.84 -15.38 -11.51
N LEU A 75 -28.96 -15.15 -10.21
CA LEU A 75 -29.88 -15.88 -9.33
C LEU A 75 -31.07 -14.97 -9.00
N THR A 76 -32.26 -15.33 -9.47
CA THR A 76 -33.50 -14.60 -9.14
C THR A 76 -34.24 -15.30 -7.99
N VAL A 77 -34.67 -14.53 -7.00
CA VAL A 77 -35.43 -15.00 -5.84
C VAL A 77 -36.82 -14.37 -5.90
N ASP A 78 -37.80 -15.15 -6.36
CA ASP A 78 -39.24 -14.83 -6.28
C ASP A 78 -39.89 -15.49 -5.04
N GLY A 79 -39.21 -16.47 -4.43
CA GLY A 79 -39.57 -17.16 -3.19
C GLY A 79 -38.68 -16.77 -2.01
N GLN A 80 -37.99 -17.74 -1.41
CA GLN A 80 -37.09 -17.52 -0.27
C GLN A 80 -35.68 -18.04 -0.53
N LEU A 81 -34.68 -17.29 -0.07
CA LEU A 81 -33.27 -17.71 -0.03
C LEU A 81 -32.77 -17.69 1.43
N GLU A 82 -32.29 -18.83 1.89
CA GLU A 82 -31.69 -19.01 3.22
C GLU A 82 -30.24 -19.46 3.04
N ALA A 83 -29.29 -18.54 3.20
CA ALA A 83 -27.85 -18.80 3.10
C ALA A 83 -27.19 -18.44 4.43
N LEU A 84 -27.15 -19.41 5.35
CA LEU A 84 -26.72 -19.20 6.73
C LEU A 84 -25.39 -19.93 6.97
N GLY A 85 -24.29 -19.24 6.68
CA GLY A 85 -22.94 -19.71 6.95
C GLY A 85 -22.55 -19.58 8.41
N THR A 86 -21.27 -19.78 8.71
CA THR A 86 -20.70 -19.53 10.04
C THR A 86 -19.35 -18.81 9.94
N VAL A 87 -18.83 -18.34 11.09
CA VAL A 87 -17.49 -17.75 11.18
C VAL A 87 -16.40 -18.70 10.64
N SER A 88 -16.50 -20.00 10.93
CA SER A 88 -15.53 -21.01 10.49
C SER A 88 -15.77 -21.50 9.06
N ASP A 89 -17.04 -21.50 8.63
CA ASP A 89 -17.49 -22.11 7.37
C ASP A 89 -18.47 -21.17 6.67
N SER A 90 -17.94 -20.09 6.09
CA SER A 90 -18.73 -19.10 5.33
C SER A 90 -19.27 -19.68 4.03
N ILE A 91 -20.32 -19.08 3.47
CA ILE A 91 -20.85 -19.40 2.13
C ILE A 91 -20.24 -18.44 1.12
N TYR A 92 -19.85 -18.93 -0.05
CA TYR A 92 -19.13 -18.14 -1.06
C TYR A 92 -19.91 -18.06 -2.37
N PHE A 93 -20.27 -16.86 -2.81
CA PHE A 93 -20.84 -16.57 -4.11
C PHE A 93 -19.77 -15.87 -4.97
N LEU A 94 -19.17 -16.62 -5.88
CA LEU A 94 -17.95 -16.23 -6.59
C LEU A 94 -18.12 -16.35 -8.10
N ALA A 95 -17.28 -15.62 -8.83
CA ALA A 95 -17.10 -15.83 -10.25
C ALA A 95 -16.43 -17.20 -10.51
N ASP A 96 -16.84 -17.89 -11.58
CA ASP A 96 -16.23 -19.15 -12.01
C ASP A 96 -14.94 -18.92 -12.84
N THR A 97 -14.01 -18.13 -12.30
CA THR A 97 -12.69 -17.84 -12.88
C THR A 97 -11.68 -17.51 -11.78
N LEU A 98 -10.39 -17.71 -12.07
CA LEU A 98 -9.29 -17.42 -11.13
C LEU A 98 -8.95 -15.93 -11.03
N VAL A 99 -9.25 -15.14 -12.08
CA VAL A 99 -8.95 -13.70 -12.13
C VAL A 99 -10.23 -12.98 -12.59
N PRO A 100 -11.19 -12.78 -11.70
CA PRO A 100 -12.47 -12.17 -12.06
C PRO A 100 -12.38 -10.65 -12.18
N ASP A 101 -12.83 -10.10 -13.30
CA ASP A 101 -13.14 -8.69 -13.41
C ASP A 101 -14.39 -8.35 -12.57
N THR A 102 -14.48 -7.12 -12.08
CA THR A 102 -15.73 -6.59 -11.52
C THR A 102 -16.86 -6.68 -12.55
N GLY A 103 -18.02 -7.22 -12.16
CA GLY A 103 -19.15 -7.41 -13.09
C GLY A 103 -19.14 -8.73 -13.84
N PHE A 104 -18.33 -9.71 -13.42
CA PHE A 104 -18.22 -11.00 -14.08
C PHE A 104 -19.57 -11.73 -14.14
N TRP A 105 -20.34 -11.69 -13.05
CA TRP A 105 -21.69 -12.24 -12.94
C TRP A 105 -22.67 -11.13 -12.54
N GLN A 106 -23.96 -11.33 -12.80
CA GLN A 106 -24.95 -10.26 -12.68
C GLN A 106 -25.26 -9.94 -11.21
N GLY A 107 -25.56 -10.97 -10.42
CA GLY A 107 -25.98 -10.76 -9.04
C GLY A 107 -26.99 -11.76 -8.51
N ILE A 108 -27.53 -11.42 -7.35
CA ILE A 108 -28.71 -12.05 -6.76
C ILE A 108 -29.82 -11.00 -6.72
N ASP A 109 -30.91 -11.27 -7.45
CA ASP A 109 -32.08 -10.40 -7.52
C ASP A 109 -33.18 -10.91 -6.59
N ILE A 110 -33.65 -10.06 -5.68
CA ILE A 110 -34.72 -10.36 -4.73
C ILE A 110 -35.97 -9.59 -5.15
N ASN A 111 -37.00 -10.31 -5.58
CA ASN A 111 -38.21 -9.72 -6.12
C ASN A 111 -39.20 -9.31 -5.03
N SER A 112 -39.02 -8.11 -4.49
CA SER A 112 -39.87 -7.53 -3.44
C SER A 112 -41.35 -7.48 -3.84
N SER A 113 -41.67 -7.30 -5.13
CA SER A 113 -43.08 -7.26 -5.60
C SER A 113 -43.81 -8.58 -5.40
N LEU A 114 -43.08 -9.68 -5.23
CA LEU A 114 -43.62 -11.01 -4.97
C LEU A 114 -43.51 -11.43 -3.50
N ASN A 115 -43.15 -10.48 -2.62
CA ASN A 115 -42.80 -10.71 -1.22
C ASN A 115 -41.66 -11.72 -1.05
N ALA A 116 -40.72 -11.74 -1.99
CA ALA A 116 -39.52 -12.54 -1.84
C ALA A 116 -38.73 -12.10 -0.60
N PHE A 117 -38.02 -13.05 0.00
CA PHE A 117 -37.22 -12.81 1.20
C PHE A 117 -35.87 -13.51 1.06
N ALA A 118 -34.81 -12.81 1.44
CA ALA A 118 -33.47 -13.38 1.52
C ALA A 118 -32.84 -13.13 2.88
N HIS A 119 -32.33 -14.19 3.49
CA HIS A 119 -31.54 -14.15 4.71
C HIS A 119 -30.14 -14.69 4.42
N LEU A 120 -29.15 -13.81 4.58
CA LEU A 120 -27.74 -14.10 4.35
C LEU A 120 -26.94 -13.78 5.60
N GLU A 121 -26.32 -14.81 6.17
CA GLU A 121 -25.43 -14.67 7.32
C GLU A 121 -24.08 -15.35 7.02
N TYR A 122 -22.95 -14.72 7.38
CA TYR A 122 -21.61 -15.23 7.09
C TYR A 122 -21.41 -15.64 5.62
N CYS A 123 -21.84 -14.76 4.72
CA CYS A 123 -21.72 -14.92 3.27
C CYS A 123 -20.63 -14.02 2.70
N GLN A 124 -19.97 -14.47 1.63
CA GLN A 124 -19.00 -13.68 0.86
C GLN A 124 -19.46 -13.59 -0.59
N LEU A 125 -19.79 -12.38 -1.05
CA LEU A 125 -20.21 -12.12 -2.43
C LEU A 125 -19.16 -11.21 -3.08
N ALA A 126 -18.59 -11.64 -4.20
CA ALA A 126 -17.53 -10.87 -4.84
C ALA A 126 -17.62 -10.82 -6.37
N HIS A 127 -17.10 -9.73 -6.95
CA HIS A 127 -16.97 -9.53 -8.40
C HIS A 127 -18.29 -9.54 -9.20
N ALA A 128 -19.42 -9.28 -8.55
CA ALA A 128 -20.72 -9.12 -9.21
C ALA A 128 -20.87 -7.75 -9.88
N ALA A 129 -21.79 -7.63 -10.83
CA ALA A 129 -22.21 -6.34 -11.36
C ALA A 129 -23.03 -5.60 -10.29
N THR A 130 -24.05 -6.26 -9.74
CA THR A 130 -24.72 -5.88 -8.50
C THR A 130 -24.80 -7.11 -7.60
N ALA A 131 -24.14 -7.16 -6.44
CA ALA A 131 -24.05 -8.41 -5.67
C ALA A 131 -25.41 -8.85 -5.10
N LEU A 132 -26.13 -7.91 -4.49
CA LEU A 132 -27.49 -8.08 -4.00
C LEU A 132 -28.34 -6.93 -4.52
N GLU A 133 -29.38 -7.24 -5.28
CA GLU A 133 -30.35 -6.26 -5.78
C GLU A 133 -31.76 -6.60 -5.30
N MET A 134 -32.43 -5.65 -4.67
CA MET A 134 -33.86 -5.76 -4.39
C MET A 134 -34.62 -5.03 -5.49
N ILE A 135 -35.35 -5.81 -6.29
CA ILE A 135 -36.13 -5.30 -7.42
C ILE A 135 -37.62 -5.22 -7.06
N GLY A 136 -38.32 -4.24 -7.61
CA GLY A 136 -39.77 -4.08 -7.40
C GLY A 136 -40.15 -2.95 -6.44
N ASN A 137 -41.40 -2.97 -5.96
CA ASN A 137 -41.93 -1.99 -5.01
C ASN A 137 -42.76 -2.69 -3.91
N GLY A 138 -42.27 -3.82 -3.41
CA GLY A 138 -42.90 -4.55 -2.31
C GLY A 138 -43.00 -3.76 -1.02
N VAL A 139 -43.87 -4.19 -0.10
CA VAL A 139 -43.95 -3.66 1.27
C VAL A 139 -43.69 -4.79 2.26
N GLY A 140 -42.87 -4.54 3.28
CA GLY A 140 -42.48 -5.53 4.29
C GLY A 140 -40.98 -5.76 4.33
N SER A 141 -40.54 -6.72 5.14
CA SER A 141 -39.12 -7.09 5.24
C SER A 141 -38.75 -8.06 4.14
N HIS A 142 -37.75 -7.71 3.33
CA HIS A 142 -37.37 -8.50 2.14
C HIS A 142 -35.88 -8.89 2.13
N LEU A 143 -35.06 -8.33 3.03
CA LEU A 143 -33.64 -8.69 3.18
C LEU A 143 -33.18 -8.60 4.64
N GLU A 144 -32.53 -9.66 5.10
CA GLU A 144 -31.72 -9.71 6.32
C GLU A 144 -30.30 -10.09 5.93
N LEU A 145 -29.36 -9.14 6.03
CA LEU A 145 -27.96 -9.34 5.70
C LEU A 145 -27.11 -9.10 6.95
N GLU A 146 -26.53 -10.17 7.50
CA GLU A 146 -25.74 -10.13 8.72
C GLU A 146 -24.34 -10.73 8.55
N ASN A 147 -23.34 -10.20 9.27
CA ASN A 147 -22.00 -10.80 9.41
C ASN A 147 -21.32 -11.20 8.08
N SER A 148 -21.61 -10.48 7.00
CA SER A 148 -21.27 -10.87 5.62
C SER A 148 -20.34 -9.86 4.94
N ARG A 149 -19.61 -10.32 3.92
CA ARG A 149 -18.67 -9.51 3.14
C ARG A 149 -19.14 -9.35 1.70
N LEU A 150 -19.15 -8.12 1.20
CA LEU A 150 -19.42 -7.80 -0.21
C LEU A 150 -18.25 -6.99 -0.78
N SER A 151 -17.58 -7.52 -1.80
CA SER A 151 -16.33 -6.92 -2.27
C SER A 151 -16.07 -6.97 -3.76
N ALA A 152 -15.35 -5.98 -4.28
CA ALA A 152 -14.95 -5.90 -5.69
C ALA A 152 -16.14 -5.92 -6.68
N CYS A 153 -17.33 -5.52 -6.24
CA CYS A 153 -18.54 -5.45 -7.04
C CYS A 153 -18.72 -4.07 -7.68
N GLY A 154 -19.50 -4.00 -8.77
CA GLY A 154 -19.93 -2.71 -9.31
C GLY A 154 -20.79 -2.01 -8.26
N ASN A 155 -21.93 -2.60 -7.94
CA ASN A 155 -22.73 -2.27 -6.77
C ASN A 155 -22.68 -3.45 -5.79
N ALA A 156 -22.39 -3.23 -4.51
CA ALA A 156 -22.50 -4.33 -3.54
C ALA A 156 -23.98 -4.58 -3.18
N LEU A 157 -24.67 -3.54 -2.70
CA LEU A 157 -26.08 -3.63 -2.35
C LEU A 157 -26.88 -2.53 -3.04
N ARG A 158 -27.95 -2.91 -3.74
CA ARG A 158 -28.90 -1.99 -4.34
C ARG A 158 -30.31 -2.35 -3.92
N ALA A 159 -31.10 -1.37 -3.49
CA ALA A 159 -32.45 -1.65 -3.05
C ALA A 159 -33.42 -0.52 -3.41
N TRP A 160 -34.32 -0.76 -4.36
CA TRP A 160 -35.30 0.25 -4.76
C TRP A 160 -36.58 0.14 -3.92
N LYS A 161 -36.83 1.08 -3.00
CA LYS A 161 -38.02 1.10 -2.13
C LYS A 161 -38.37 -0.28 -1.54
N PRO A 162 -37.43 -0.95 -0.87
CA PRO A 162 -37.52 -2.36 -0.49
C PRO A 162 -38.52 -2.69 0.62
N GLY A 163 -39.38 -1.77 1.05
CA GLY A 163 -39.96 -1.88 2.39
C GLY A 163 -38.86 -1.79 3.45
N SER A 164 -38.63 -2.85 4.22
CA SER A 164 -37.56 -2.94 5.23
C SER A 164 -36.45 -3.89 4.75
N ALA A 165 -35.21 -3.43 4.85
CA ALA A 165 -34.03 -4.26 4.67
C ALA A 165 -33.01 -3.91 5.75
N THR A 166 -32.56 -4.93 6.48
CA THR A 166 -31.63 -4.77 7.60
C THR A 166 -30.25 -5.27 7.21
N VAL A 167 -29.24 -4.45 7.48
CA VAL A 167 -27.84 -4.73 7.15
C VAL A 167 -27.01 -4.52 8.41
N ARG A 168 -26.43 -5.60 8.95
CA ARG A 168 -25.79 -5.55 10.27
C ARG A 168 -24.46 -6.27 10.31
N ARG A 169 -23.43 -5.64 10.88
CA ARG A 169 -22.10 -6.26 11.05
C ARG A 169 -21.48 -6.75 9.74
N CYS A 170 -21.80 -6.07 8.64
CA CYS A 170 -21.30 -6.41 7.31
C CYS A 170 -20.07 -5.57 6.96
N HIS A 171 -19.27 -6.10 6.02
CA HIS A 171 -18.08 -5.44 5.51
C HIS A 171 -18.18 -5.25 3.99
N PHE A 172 -18.07 -4.01 3.55
CA PHE A 172 -18.16 -3.61 2.15
C PHE A 172 -16.84 -3.00 1.70
N SER A 173 -16.12 -3.68 0.80
CA SER A 173 -14.76 -3.26 0.41
C SER A 173 -14.50 -3.26 -1.09
N GLN A 174 -13.80 -2.25 -1.61
CA GLN A 174 -13.34 -2.23 -3.01
C GLN A 174 -14.48 -2.29 -4.05
N ASN A 175 -15.69 -1.88 -3.67
CA ASN A 175 -16.79 -1.77 -4.60
C ASN A 175 -16.76 -0.40 -5.29
N TYR A 176 -17.30 -0.32 -6.50
CA TYR A 176 -17.53 1.00 -7.10
C TYR A 176 -18.59 1.78 -6.28
N ILE A 177 -19.71 1.13 -5.92
CA ILE A 177 -20.69 1.67 -4.96
C ILE A 177 -21.02 0.58 -3.94
N ALA A 178 -20.80 0.81 -2.65
CA ALA A 178 -21.15 -0.19 -1.65
C ALA A 178 -22.67 -0.27 -1.37
N GLY A 179 -23.37 0.87 -1.39
CA GLY A 179 -24.83 0.91 -1.29
C GLY A 179 -25.48 1.94 -2.22
N LEU A 180 -26.52 1.53 -2.96
CA LEU A 180 -27.22 2.37 -3.95
C LEU A 180 -28.74 2.40 -3.75
N ASP A 181 -29.33 3.60 -3.81
CA ASP A 181 -30.78 3.89 -3.82
C ASP A 181 -31.59 3.37 -2.62
N ALA A 182 -30.94 3.17 -1.47
CA ALA A 182 -31.39 2.17 -0.51
C ALA A 182 -32.07 2.74 0.76
N ASP A 183 -33.36 2.43 1.00
CA ASP A 183 -34.06 2.62 2.29
C ASP A 183 -33.60 1.57 3.32
N LEU A 184 -32.32 1.62 3.71
CA LEU A 184 -31.71 0.59 4.56
C LEU A 184 -31.61 1.02 6.01
N GLU A 185 -31.82 0.05 6.89
CA GLU A 185 -31.32 0.12 8.25
C GLU A 185 -29.92 -0.49 8.32
N VAL A 186 -28.90 0.34 8.44
CA VAL A 186 -27.49 -0.07 8.48
C VAL A 186 -26.95 0.11 9.90
N ARG A 187 -26.44 -0.97 10.49
CA ARG A 187 -25.94 -0.98 11.87
C ARG A 187 -24.61 -1.71 11.97
N ARG A 188 -23.60 -1.09 12.61
CA ARG A 188 -22.32 -1.77 12.90
C ARG A 188 -21.61 -2.31 11.67
N CYS A 189 -21.76 -1.65 10.54
CA CYS A 189 -21.12 -2.06 9.29
C CYS A 189 -19.82 -1.28 9.07
N SER A 190 -18.94 -1.84 8.25
CA SER A 190 -17.72 -1.18 7.79
C SER A 190 -17.75 -1.03 6.27
N PHE A 191 -17.43 0.17 5.80
CA PHE A 191 -17.33 0.57 4.40
C PHE A 191 -15.93 1.10 4.17
N GLU A 192 -15.21 0.48 3.25
CA GLU A 192 -13.79 0.74 3.12
C GLU A 192 -13.33 0.69 1.66
N ASN A 193 -12.55 1.67 1.24
CA ASN A 193 -11.91 1.68 -0.08
C ASN A 193 -12.91 1.46 -1.23
N ASN A 194 -14.13 1.96 -1.07
CA ASN A 194 -15.11 1.96 -2.16
C ASN A 194 -15.04 3.33 -2.86
N THR A 195 -15.35 3.41 -4.16
CA THR A 195 -15.42 4.74 -4.80
C THR A 195 -16.48 5.61 -4.11
N TYR A 196 -17.64 5.01 -3.86
CA TYR A 196 -18.68 5.55 -2.98
C TYR A 196 -19.05 4.51 -1.91
N GLY A 197 -19.11 4.93 -0.64
CA GLY A 197 -19.64 4.06 0.42
C GLY A 197 -21.14 3.88 0.26
N PHE A 198 -21.87 4.98 0.27
CA PHE A 198 -23.29 5.01 -0.05
C PHE A 198 -23.62 6.13 -1.01
N LEU A 199 -24.43 5.80 -2.02
CA LEU A 199 -25.12 6.75 -2.88
C LEU A 199 -26.62 6.47 -2.73
N ALA A 200 -27.24 7.06 -1.71
CA ALA A 200 -28.58 6.68 -1.25
C ALA A 200 -29.58 7.82 -1.43
N SER A 201 -30.88 7.52 -1.34
CA SER A 201 -31.94 8.53 -1.27
C SER A 201 -32.38 8.82 0.17
N VAL A 202 -32.67 7.79 0.98
CA VAL A 202 -32.97 7.89 2.41
C VAL A 202 -32.37 6.68 3.12
N CYS A 203 -31.67 6.87 4.24
CA CYS A 203 -31.06 5.77 4.99
C CYS A 203 -31.10 6.04 6.50
N ASP A 204 -31.12 4.97 7.30
CA ASP A 204 -30.86 5.04 8.74
C ASP A 204 -29.57 4.29 9.05
N ILE A 205 -28.50 5.04 9.26
CA ILE A 205 -27.15 4.55 9.50
C ILE A 205 -26.78 4.84 10.95
N ASP A 206 -26.38 3.79 11.68
CA ASP A 206 -25.95 3.92 13.06
C ASP A 206 -24.73 3.04 13.37
N SER A 207 -23.85 3.53 14.25
CA SER A 207 -22.73 2.75 14.79
C SER A 207 -21.81 2.15 13.71
N SER A 208 -21.65 2.80 12.55
CA SER A 208 -20.93 2.25 11.40
C SER A 208 -19.65 3.04 11.09
N THR A 209 -18.74 2.45 10.31
CA THR A 209 -17.46 3.06 9.94
C THR A 209 -17.33 3.19 8.43
N PHE A 210 -16.91 4.38 7.97
CA PHE A 210 -16.67 4.72 6.58
C PHE A 210 -15.26 5.24 6.40
N SER A 211 -14.49 4.62 5.51
CA SER A 211 -13.08 4.96 5.36
C SER A 211 -12.51 4.79 3.96
N PHE A 212 -11.54 5.64 3.60
CA PHE A 212 -10.80 5.58 2.33
C PHE A 212 -11.66 5.65 1.08
N HIS A 213 -12.81 6.31 1.15
CA HIS A 213 -13.67 6.44 0.00
C HIS A 213 -13.08 7.43 -1.01
N ALA A 214 -12.91 6.97 -2.26
CA ALA A 214 -12.22 7.73 -3.31
C ALA A 214 -12.98 8.97 -3.79
N VAL A 215 -14.30 9.03 -3.54
CA VAL A 215 -15.11 10.21 -3.82
C VAL A 215 -15.87 10.66 -2.58
N ALA A 216 -16.72 9.81 -2.02
CA ALA A 216 -17.48 10.13 -0.82
C ALA A 216 -17.86 8.88 -0.02
N ALA A 217 -17.79 8.97 1.31
CA ALA A 217 -18.29 7.93 2.20
C ALA A 217 -19.81 7.81 2.08
N ILE A 218 -20.53 8.93 2.12
CA ILE A 218 -21.97 8.96 1.83
C ILE A 218 -22.26 10.16 0.92
N ALA A 219 -23.02 9.95 -0.14
CA ALA A 219 -23.42 10.97 -1.09
C ALA A 219 -24.94 10.97 -1.34
N HIS A 220 -25.50 12.18 -1.49
CA HIS A 220 -26.88 12.45 -1.92
C HIS A 220 -27.97 11.83 -1.05
N SER A 221 -27.65 11.48 0.21
CA SER A 221 -28.54 10.75 1.11
C SER A 221 -29.49 11.65 1.88
N GLY A 222 -30.64 11.13 2.32
CA GLY A 222 -31.47 11.65 3.40
C GLY A 222 -31.56 10.64 4.55
N GLY A 223 -32.36 10.95 5.57
CA GLY A 223 -32.59 10.12 6.75
C GLY A 223 -31.64 10.42 7.92
N ARG A 224 -31.37 9.42 8.75
CA ARG A 224 -30.60 9.58 10.00
C ARG A 224 -29.22 8.95 9.84
N ILE A 225 -28.18 9.72 10.15
CA ILE A 225 -26.80 9.25 10.24
C ILE A 225 -26.31 9.55 11.65
N ALA A 226 -25.97 8.51 12.41
CA ALA A 226 -25.58 8.71 13.79
C ALA A 226 -24.54 7.76 14.33
N ASN A 227 -23.86 8.18 15.40
CA ASN A 227 -22.91 7.35 16.17
C ASN A 227 -21.85 6.67 15.29
N SER A 228 -21.54 7.25 14.13
CA SER A 228 -20.72 6.63 13.08
C SER A 228 -19.41 7.37 12.91
N LEU A 229 -18.40 6.66 12.39
CA LEU A 229 -17.05 7.17 12.17
C LEU A 229 -16.79 7.35 10.67
N PHE A 230 -16.35 8.54 10.28
CA PHE A 230 -15.94 8.91 8.94
C PHE A 230 -14.46 9.28 8.98
N LEU A 231 -13.60 8.39 8.49
CA LEU A 231 -12.15 8.50 8.61
C LEU A 231 -11.46 8.49 7.25
N SER A 232 -10.59 9.47 6.97
CA SER A 232 -9.70 9.45 5.80
C SER A 232 -10.42 9.31 4.46
N ASN A 233 -11.58 9.94 4.31
CA ASN A 233 -12.32 9.99 3.05
C ASN A 233 -12.00 11.27 2.28
N VAL A 234 -12.13 11.24 0.95
CA VAL A 234 -12.14 12.48 0.16
C VAL A 234 -13.30 13.36 0.62
N ILE A 235 -14.49 12.79 0.76
CA ILE A 235 -15.62 13.47 1.40
C ILE A 235 -16.28 12.53 2.41
N GLY A 236 -16.47 12.97 3.66
CA GLY A 236 -17.23 12.21 4.66
C GLY A 236 -18.71 12.13 4.28
N LEU A 237 -19.38 13.28 4.23
CA LEU A 237 -20.78 13.39 3.84
C LEU A 237 -20.96 14.44 2.76
N LEU A 238 -21.37 13.99 1.56
CA LEU A 238 -21.61 14.82 0.39
C LEU A 238 -23.11 15.03 0.19
N GLU A 239 -23.59 16.26 0.41
CA GLU A 239 -24.97 16.68 0.11
C GLU A 239 -26.03 15.80 0.81
N HIS A 240 -26.17 15.96 2.12
CA HIS A 240 -27.26 15.34 2.87
C HIS A 240 -28.59 16.09 2.68
N GLY A 241 -29.69 15.36 2.73
CA GLY A 241 -31.05 15.83 2.49
C GLY A 241 -31.43 16.98 3.42
N GLY A 242 -32.35 17.81 2.95
CA GLY A 242 -32.81 19.01 3.67
C GLY A 242 -34.20 18.89 4.28
N THR A 243 -34.69 17.67 4.50
CA THR A 243 -36.02 17.46 5.11
C THR A 243 -35.95 17.58 6.64
N PRO A 244 -37.08 17.84 7.32
CA PRO A 244 -37.15 17.85 8.80
C PRO A 244 -36.77 16.53 9.48
N LEU A 245 -36.77 15.42 8.74
CA LEU A 245 -36.44 14.10 9.25
C LEU A 245 -34.95 13.76 9.10
N ASP A 246 -34.22 14.57 8.33
CA ASP A 246 -32.80 14.35 8.07
C ASP A 246 -31.96 14.83 9.25
N SER A 247 -31.05 13.98 9.71
CA SER A 247 -30.26 14.26 10.91
C SER A 247 -28.88 13.63 10.88
N VAL A 248 -27.88 14.41 11.32
CA VAL A 248 -26.48 14.01 11.45
C VAL A 248 -26.09 14.21 12.91
N ILE A 249 -26.02 13.12 13.69
CA ILE A 249 -25.97 13.19 15.15
C ILE A 249 -24.85 12.31 15.73
N ASN A 250 -24.02 12.86 16.63
CA ASN A 250 -23.01 12.08 17.36
C ASN A 250 -22.03 11.31 16.46
N ASN A 251 -21.75 11.81 15.26
CA ASN A 251 -20.76 11.20 14.37
C ASN A 251 -19.38 11.80 14.61
N GLN A 252 -18.34 11.03 14.31
CA GLN A 252 -16.97 11.51 14.28
C GLN A 252 -16.50 11.61 12.84
N PHE A 253 -16.06 12.80 12.43
CA PHE A 253 -15.43 13.06 11.16
C PHE A 253 -13.98 13.44 11.41
N ALA A 254 -13.06 12.55 11.04
CA ALA A 254 -11.64 12.73 11.24
C ALA A 254 -10.84 12.51 9.95
N GLU A 255 -9.82 13.32 9.72
CA GLU A 255 -8.80 13.09 8.69
C GLU A 255 -9.36 13.04 7.25
N ASN A 256 -10.55 13.58 7.01
CA ASN A 256 -11.14 13.68 5.69
C ASN A 256 -10.61 14.93 4.95
N ASP A 257 -10.52 14.88 3.61
CA ASP A 257 -10.26 16.10 2.82
C ASP A 257 -11.40 17.11 3.04
N THR A 258 -12.65 16.63 3.07
CA THR A 258 -13.79 17.41 3.55
C THR A 258 -14.74 16.56 4.39
N ALA A 259 -15.01 16.94 5.63
CA ALA A 259 -15.92 16.18 6.49
C ALA A 259 -17.38 16.26 6.02
N LEU A 260 -17.89 17.47 5.80
CA LEU A 260 -19.28 17.70 5.40
C LEU A 260 -19.37 18.71 4.25
N VAL A 261 -20.11 18.34 3.20
CA VAL A 261 -20.52 19.25 2.12
C VAL A 261 -22.03 19.37 2.14
N SER A 262 -22.57 20.60 2.15
CA SER A 262 -24.02 20.82 2.13
C SER A 262 -24.44 22.01 1.28
N GLY A 263 -25.39 21.79 0.39
CA GLY A 263 -26.15 22.82 -0.32
C GLY A 263 -27.53 23.07 0.26
N ASN A 264 -27.97 22.28 1.24
CA ASN A 264 -29.31 22.32 1.81
C ASN A 264 -29.29 22.80 3.27
N ASN A 265 -30.45 23.24 3.76
CA ASN A 265 -30.67 23.40 5.20
C ASN A 265 -30.76 22.03 5.85
N LEU A 266 -29.87 21.74 6.79
CA LEU A 266 -29.93 20.52 7.59
C LEU A 266 -30.71 20.79 8.87
N SER A 267 -31.68 19.95 9.18
CA SER A 267 -32.61 20.16 10.29
C SER A 267 -31.98 19.87 11.65
N ALA A 268 -31.02 18.93 11.72
CA ALA A 268 -30.29 18.61 12.94
C ALA A 268 -28.86 18.13 12.64
N VAL A 269 -27.88 18.98 12.92
CA VAL A 269 -26.45 18.63 12.92
C VAL A 269 -25.88 18.93 14.30
N VAL A 270 -25.82 17.93 15.18
CA VAL A 270 -25.55 18.11 16.61
C VAL A 270 -24.78 16.94 17.24
N GLY A 271 -23.96 17.23 18.23
CA GLY A 271 -23.14 16.27 18.97
C GLY A 271 -22.04 15.63 18.12
N ASN A 272 -21.84 16.09 16.88
CA ASN A 272 -20.79 15.56 16.02
C ASN A 272 -19.45 16.15 16.41
N GLU A 273 -18.41 15.43 16.04
CA GLU A 273 -17.02 15.80 16.24
C GLU A 273 -16.37 15.96 14.86
N LEU A 274 -16.00 17.20 14.51
CA LEU A 274 -15.39 17.55 13.23
C LEU A 274 -13.95 18.02 13.50
N CYS A 275 -13.01 17.10 13.35
CA CYS A 275 -11.64 17.29 13.81
C CYS A 275 -10.62 16.81 12.78
N ALA A 276 -9.48 17.51 12.68
CA ALA A 276 -8.37 17.11 11.80
C ALA A 276 -8.78 16.85 10.33
N ASN A 277 -9.85 17.47 9.85
CA ASN A 277 -10.21 17.46 8.43
C ASN A 277 -9.54 18.66 7.76
N MET A 278 -9.18 18.54 6.48
CA MET A 278 -8.66 19.71 5.74
C MET A 278 -9.75 20.79 5.63
N VAL A 279 -11.00 20.38 5.42
CA VAL A 279 -12.18 21.25 5.52
C VAL A 279 -13.22 20.56 6.40
N ASN A 280 -13.65 21.20 7.48
CA ASN A 280 -14.70 20.64 8.34
C ASN A 280 -16.07 20.74 7.66
N VAL A 281 -16.43 21.91 7.13
CA VAL A 281 -17.69 22.08 6.42
C VAL A 281 -17.55 22.98 5.21
N ARG A 282 -18.11 22.55 4.09
CA ARG A 282 -18.21 23.31 2.84
C ARG A 282 -19.65 23.52 2.44
N LEU A 283 -20.04 24.78 2.25
CA LEU A 283 -21.32 25.13 1.66
C LEU A 283 -21.22 25.15 0.12
N THR A 284 -22.30 24.73 -0.55
CA THR A 284 -22.38 24.72 -2.03
C THR A 284 -23.49 25.63 -2.55
N SER A 285 -24.29 26.23 -1.66
CA SER A 285 -25.39 27.13 -2.01
C SER A 285 -25.33 28.45 -1.24
N GLY A 286 -26.17 29.41 -1.62
CA GLY A 286 -26.36 30.68 -0.92
C GLY A 286 -27.15 30.58 0.39
N LEU A 287 -27.51 29.37 0.83
CA LEU A 287 -28.30 29.15 2.03
C LEU A 287 -27.41 29.10 3.27
N ASN A 288 -27.81 29.84 4.31
CA ASN A 288 -27.11 29.80 5.59
C ASN A 288 -27.38 28.47 6.29
N LEU A 289 -26.33 27.87 6.86
CA LEU A 289 -26.44 26.65 7.65
C LEU A 289 -26.17 26.97 9.13
N SER A 290 -27.08 26.55 10.00
CA SER A 290 -26.87 26.58 11.45
C SER A 290 -26.66 25.18 11.97
N MET A 291 -25.51 24.96 12.58
CA MET A 291 -25.16 23.71 13.22
C MET A 291 -25.38 23.88 14.73
N GLY A 292 -25.93 22.84 15.37
CA GLY A 292 -26.09 22.80 16.82
C GLY A 292 -24.74 22.69 17.55
N PRO A 293 -24.74 22.38 18.86
CA PRO A 293 -23.50 22.09 19.57
C PRO A 293 -22.77 20.92 18.94
N ASN A 294 -21.59 21.18 18.39
CA ASN A 294 -20.69 20.18 17.85
C ASN A 294 -19.29 20.47 18.39
N CYS A 295 -18.45 19.44 18.46
CA CYS A 295 -17.05 19.58 18.83
C CYS A 295 -16.21 19.82 17.58
N TRP A 296 -15.35 20.83 17.62
CA TRP A 296 -14.53 21.26 16.48
C TRP A 296 -13.02 21.06 16.71
N CYS A 297 -12.67 20.34 17.78
CA CYS A 297 -11.30 20.20 18.31
C CYS A 297 -10.57 21.54 18.52
N SER A 298 -11.32 22.61 18.69
CA SER A 298 -10.83 23.92 19.07
C SER A 298 -11.97 24.69 19.75
N ILE A 299 -11.60 25.57 20.67
CA ILE A 299 -12.52 26.56 21.26
C ILE A 299 -12.28 27.96 20.68
N ASP A 300 -11.27 28.14 19.83
CA ASP A 300 -10.98 29.39 19.16
C ASP A 300 -11.84 29.51 17.89
N SER A 301 -12.75 30.49 17.89
CA SER A 301 -13.66 30.73 16.79
C SER A 301 -12.96 31.11 15.48
N GLN A 302 -11.76 31.71 15.52
CA GLN A 302 -10.99 32.02 14.31
C GLN A 302 -10.39 30.75 13.71
N ALA A 303 -9.84 29.87 14.56
CA ALA A 303 -9.32 28.59 14.13
C ALA A 303 -10.42 27.72 13.53
N ILE A 304 -11.61 27.68 14.17
CA ILE A 304 -12.78 26.99 13.61
C ILE A 304 -13.17 27.59 12.26
N GLN A 305 -13.31 28.91 12.17
CA GLN A 305 -13.71 29.59 10.93
C GLN A 305 -12.75 29.30 9.76
N ALA A 306 -11.45 29.13 10.03
CA ALA A 306 -10.45 28.81 9.00
C ALA A 306 -10.64 27.41 8.38
N THR A 307 -11.37 26.51 9.07
CA THR A 307 -11.69 25.16 8.57
C THR A 307 -13.00 25.10 7.77
N LEU A 308 -13.67 26.25 7.55
CA LEU A 308 -14.96 26.33 6.88
C LEU A 308 -14.81 26.96 5.49
N ILE A 309 -15.61 26.48 4.53
CA ILE A 309 -15.82 27.13 3.24
C ILE A 309 -17.27 27.61 3.17
N ASP A 310 -17.48 28.89 3.47
CA ASP A 310 -18.79 29.55 3.49
C ASP A 310 -18.71 30.95 2.83
N GLY A 311 -19.74 31.76 3.01
CA GLY A 311 -19.84 33.12 2.45
C GLY A 311 -18.79 34.12 2.96
N HIS A 312 -18.06 33.80 4.04
CA HIS A 312 -16.90 34.61 4.47
C HIS A 312 -15.67 34.34 3.61
N VAL A 313 -15.49 33.11 3.14
CA VAL A 313 -14.34 32.69 2.30
C VAL A 313 -14.65 32.87 0.82
N LEU A 314 -15.83 32.45 0.37
CA LEU A 314 -16.25 32.49 -1.03
C LEU A 314 -17.56 33.30 -1.17
N PRO A 315 -17.48 34.53 -1.71
CA PRO A 315 -18.68 35.34 -1.96
C PRO A 315 -19.71 34.60 -2.84
N GLY A 316 -20.96 34.57 -2.39
CA GLY A 316 -22.06 33.89 -3.08
C GLY A 316 -22.54 32.60 -2.39
N LEU A 317 -21.75 32.08 -1.44
CA LEU A 317 -22.20 31.03 -0.52
C LEU A 317 -22.94 31.62 0.68
N GLY A 318 -23.77 30.81 1.34
CA GLY A 318 -24.40 31.16 2.61
C GLY A 318 -23.40 31.18 3.76
N LEU A 319 -23.81 31.66 4.93
CA LEU A 319 -23.00 31.73 6.14
C LEU A 319 -23.22 30.51 7.03
N LEU A 320 -22.14 29.99 7.61
CA LEU A 320 -22.21 28.91 8.59
C LEU A 320 -22.17 29.46 10.02
N THR A 321 -23.08 28.98 10.86
CA THR A 321 -23.06 29.27 12.31
C THR A 321 -22.81 27.98 13.08
N PHE A 322 -21.79 28.00 13.94
CA PHE A 322 -21.27 26.82 14.65
C PHE A 322 -21.36 26.93 16.18
N LEU A 323 -22.02 27.98 16.69
CA LEU A 323 -22.23 28.20 18.12
C LEU A 323 -23.63 27.71 18.55
N PRO A 324 -23.79 27.18 19.77
CA PRO A 324 -22.75 26.99 20.80
C PRO A 324 -21.75 25.87 20.47
N LEU A 325 -20.57 25.86 21.11
CA LEU A 325 -19.59 24.77 20.95
C LEU A 325 -19.88 23.63 21.93
N ASP A 326 -19.59 22.40 21.52
CA ASP A 326 -19.30 21.30 22.43
C ASP A 326 -17.78 21.23 22.66
N ALA A 327 -17.33 21.12 23.91
CA ALA A 327 -15.91 21.04 24.26
C ALA A 327 -15.44 19.61 24.57
N SER A 328 -16.35 18.63 24.55
CA SER A 328 -16.07 17.23 24.89
C SER A 328 -15.73 16.41 23.64
N CYS A 329 -14.56 16.68 23.06
CA CYS A 329 -14.01 15.91 21.93
C CYS A 329 -13.44 14.56 22.42
N THR A 330 -13.69 13.49 21.65
CA THR A 330 -13.25 12.11 21.92
C THR A 330 -12.60 11.43 20.71
N VAL A 331 -12.07 12.21 19.74
CA VAL A 331 -11.62 11.76 18.40
C VAL A 331 -10.93 10.39 18.39
N ILE A 332 -11.42 9.50 17.52
CA ILE A 332 -10.85 8.17 17.23
C ILE A 332 -10.31 8.16 15.79
N GLY A 333 -9.17 8.80 15.53
CA GLY A 333 -8.33 8.39 14.40
C GLY A 333 -7.32 7.37 14.92
N GLN A 334 -7.37 6.13 14.42
CA GLN A 334 -6.53 5.04 14.90
C GLN A 334 -5.13 5.15 14.32
N VAL A 335 -4.14 5.22 15.20
CA VAL A 335 -2.73 5.04 14.86
C VAL A 335 -2.40 3.56 14.95
N TRP A 336 -1.79 3.03 13.91
CA TRP A 336 -1.28 1.66 13.92
C TRP A 336 0.24 1.72 14.09
N PRO A 337 0.79 1.19 15.20
CA PRO A 337 2.22 1.30 15.46
C PRO A 337 3.06 0.73 14.32
N GLY A 338 3.88 1.57 13.70
CA GLY A 338 4.72 1.19 12.58
C GLY A 338 4.16 1.51 11.19
N ASP A 339 2.90 1.96 11.09
CA ASP A 339 2.31 2.57 9.89
C ASP A 339 2.12 4.08 10.15
N THR A 340 3.16 4.83 9.86
CA THR A 340 3.27 6.27 10.17
C THR A 340 2.74 7.17 9.06
N ASP A 341 2.65 6.64 7.84
CA ASP A 341 2.07 7.33 6.70
C ASP A 341 0.59 6.98 6.49
N ASP A 342 0.06 6.11 7.35
CA ASP A 342 -1.32 5.62 7.41
C ASP A 342 -1.74 4.96 6.08
N ASP A 343 -0.77 4.38 5.36
CA ASP A 343 -0.96 3.72 4.08
C ASP A 343 -1.43 2.27 4.22
N GLY A 344 -1.50 1.76 5.46
CA GLY A 344 -1.94 0.45 5.89
C GLY A 344 -0.93 -0.67 5.78
N VAL A 345 0.33 -0.36 5.53
CA VAL A 345 1.42 -1.32 5.48
C VAL A 345 2.60 -0.80 6.30
N ALA A 346 2.89 -1.45 7.43
CA ALA A 346 4.14 -1.16 8.13
C ALA A 346 5.34 -1.64 7.30
N ASN A 347 6.09 -0.70 6.73
CA ASN A 347 7.22 -0.94 5.84
C ASN A 347 8.34 0.08 6.09
N VAL A 348 9.42 0.05 5.29
CA VAL A 348 10.55 0.96 5.54
C VAL A 348 10.22 2.43 5.21
N ALA A 349 9.26 2.69 4.31
CA ALA A 349 8.85 4.03 3.91
C ALA A 349 8.24 4.84 5.07
N ASP A 350 7.71 4.17 6.09
CA ASP A 350 7.25 4.79 7.34
C ASP A 350 8.33 5.61 8.04
N LEU A 351 9.60 5.22 7.88
CA LEU A 351 10.68 6.02 8.45
C LEU A 351 10.66 7.46 7.91
N LEU A 352 10.19 7.69 6.68
CA LEU A 352 10.14 9.03 6.08
C LEU A 352 9.21 9.96 6.86
N TYR A 353 8.03 9.48 7.26
CA TYR A 353 7.03 10.28 7.97
C TYR A 353 7.44 10.46 9.44
N LEU A 354 8.04 9.43 10.05
CA LEU A 354 8.68 9.57 11.35
C LEU A 354 9.77 10.65 11.34
N GLY A 355 10.66 10.66 10.33
CA GLY A 355 11.72 11.65 10.20
C GLY A 355 11.22 13.08 10.01
N VAL A 356 10.10 13.26 9.31
CA VAL A 356 9.43 14.56 9.14
C VAL A 356 8.85 15.07 10.46
N ALA A 357 8.31 14.18 11.29
CA ALA A 357 7.75 14.52 12.60
C ALA A 357 8.76 14.41 13.75
N PHE A 358 10.05 14.17 13.47
CA PHE A 358 11.04 13.85 14.49
C PHE A 358 11.21 14.97 15.54
N GLY A 359 11.16 14.60 16.82
CA GLY A 359 11.26 15.53 17.94
C GLY A 359 10.01 16.38 18.18
N ARG A 360 8.88 16.09 17.50
CA ARG A 360 7.58 16.71 17.82
C ARG A 360 6.91 15.98 18.97
N THR A 361 6.09 16.71 19.70
CA THR A 361 5.38 16.22 20.89
C THR A 361 3.91 16.61 20.83
N GLY A 362 3.05 15.75 21.35
CA GLY A 362 1.64 16.04 21.52
C GLY A 362 1.02 15.18 22.62
N ASP A 363 -0.28 14.94 22.51
CA ASP A 363 -1.00 14.15 23.49
C ASP A 363 -0.62 12.66 23.41
N ALA A 364 -0.26 12.09 24.56
CA ALA A 364 0.01 10.66 24.71
C ALA A 364 -1.27 9.82 24.68
N ARG A 365 -1.17 8.58 24.19
CA ARG A 365 -2.31 7.66 24.11
C ARG A 365 -2.54 6.94 25.44
N GLY A 366 -3.79 6.83 25.86
CA GLY A 366 -4.16 6.18 27.14
C GLY A 366 -3.85 4.67 27.20
N ASN A 367 -3.72 4.01 26.06
CA ASN A 367 -3.34 2.59 25.92
C ASN A 367 -2.12 2.42 24.98
N ALA A 368 -1.12 3.29 25.14
CA ALA A 368 0.12 3.27 24.38
C ALA A 368 0.76 1.86 24.35
N SER A 369 1.06 1.38 23.14
CA SER A 369 1.67 0.08 22.89
C SER A 369 2.42 0.10 21.55
N PRO A 370 3.56 -0.57 21.40
CA PRO A 370 4.21 -0.72 20.10
C PRO A 370 3.65 -1.90 19.28
N GLY A 371 2.71 -2.69 19.81
CA GLY A 371 2.16 -3.86 19.12
C GLY A 371 1.15 -3.51 18.02
N TRP A 372 1.05 -4.35 16.98
CA TRP A 372 0.13 -4.19 15.83
C TRP A 372 -1.36 -4.26 16.18
N VAL A 373 -1.85 -3.22 16.83
CA VAL A 373 -3.25 -3.00 17.22
C VAL A 373 -3.54 -1.52 17.10
N GLY A 374 -4.59 -1.16 16.36
CA GLY A 374 -5.03 0.22 16.20
C GLY A 374 -5.33 0.90 17.53
N GLN A 375 -4.66 2.02 17.79
CA GLN A 375 -4.78 2.80 19.02
C GLN A 375 -5.48 4.12 18.74
N ALA A 376 -6.55 4.37 19.47
CA ALA A 376 -7.21 5.67 19.46
C ALA A 376 -6.29 6.74 20.07
N GLY A 377 -6.15 7.85 19.38
CA GLY A 377 -5.42 9.02 19.85
C GLY A 377 -6.08 10.30 19.36
N LEU A 378 -6.10 11.30 20.24
CA LEU A 378 -6.46 12.66 19.86
C LEU A 378 -5.47 13.15 18.80
N PRO A 379 -5.93 13.91 17.79
CA PRO A 379 -5.03 14.58 16.88
C PRO A 379 -4.14 15.56 17.66
N TRP A 380 -2.86 15.60 17.31
CA TRP A 380 -1.97 16.66 17.74
C TRP A 380 -2.29 17.96 17.00
N ASP A 381 -1.82 19.10 17.49
CA ASP A 381 -1.98 20.41 16.81
C ASP A 381 -1.22 20.49 15.45
N GLN A 382 -0.53 19.42 15.07
CA GLN A 382 0.40 19.36 13.95
C GLN A 382 0.01 18.28 12.95
N SER A 383 0.13 18.60 11.66
CA SER A 383 -0.15 17.67 10.56
C SER A 383 0.93 17.75 9.47
N PHE A 384 1.07 16.66 8.72
CA PHE A 384 1.84 16.58 7.48
C PHE A 384 1.19 17.43 6.40
N ALA A 385 1.94 17.75 5.33
CA ALA A 385 1.38 18.49 4.20
C ALA A 385 0.23 17.75 3.49
N SER A 386 0.14 16.43 3.65
CA SER A 386 -0.99 15.63 3.18
C SER A 386 -2.28 15.88 3.96
N GLY A 387 -2.22 16.55 5.11
CA GLY A 387 -3.33 16.68 6.07
C GLY A 387 -3.31 15.59 7.16
N LEU A 388 -2.55 14.51 6.96
CA LEU A 388 -2.38 13.44 7.95
C LEU A 388 -1.79 13.99 9.26
N ASN A 389 -2.29 13.53 10.41
CA ASN A 389 -1.89 14.09 11.70
C ASN A 389 -0.56 13.49 12.22
N TYR A 390 0.28 14.30 12.88
CA TYR A 390 1.58 13.85 13.38
C TYR A 390 1.52 12.74 14.43
N LYS A 391 0.37 12.52 15.09
CA LYS A 391 0.17 11.41 16.02
C LYS A 391 0.53 10.03 15.43
N HIS A 392 0.47 9.89 14.10
CA HIS A 392 0.77 8.64 13.40
C HIS A 392 2.27 8.29 13.44
N ALA A 393 3.14 9.30 13.55
CA ALA A 393 4.58 9.10 13.71
C ALA A 393 4.99 8.70 15.14
N ASP A 394 4.16 8.98 16.15
CA ASP A 394 4.33 8.50 17.53
C ASP A 394 3.83 7.05 17.60
N CYS A 395 4.67 6.12 17.19
CA CYS A 395 4.31 4.72 17.03
C CYS A 395 4.12 4.02 18.37
N ASP A 396 4.91 4.35 19.39
CA ASP A 396 4.75 3.76 20.72
C ASP A 396 3.61 4.43 21.52
N GLY A 397 3.20 5.64 21.13
CA GLY A 397 2.06 6.37 21.66
C GLY A 397 2.36 7.15 22.94
N ASN A 398 3.64 7.39 23.24
CA ASN A 398 4.08 8.04 24.46
C ASN A 398 3.94 9.58 24.45
N GLY A 399 3.53 10.16 23.31
CA GLY A 399 3.38 11.60 23.12
C GLY A 399 4.61 12.30 22.53
N ALA A 400 5.64 11.56 22.08
CA ALA A 400 6.88 12.13 21.54
C ALA A 400 7.48 11.28 20.41
N VAL A 401 7.60 11.86 19.21
CA VAL A 401 8.23 11.20 18.05
C VAL A 401 9.74 11.20 18.19
N ASN A 402 10.35 10.03 18.29
CA ASN A 402 11.79 9.86 18.50
C ASN A 402 12.32 8.54 17.93
N LEU A 403 13.54 8.13 18.30
CA LEU A 403 14.16 6.91 17.79
C LEU A 403 13.47 5.64 18.28
N ASP A 404 12.85 5.65 19.46
CA ASP A 404 12.16 4.49 20.02
C ASP A 404 10.95 4.07 19.18
N ASP A 405 10.33 5.01 18.45
CA ASP A 405 9.22 4.75 17.53
C ASP A 405 9.62 3.88 16.33
N THR A 406 10.90 3.91 15.93
CA THR A 406 11.42 3.08 14.83
C THR A 406 11.34 1.58 15.14
N LEU A 407 11.30 1.22 16.43
CA LEU A 407 11.18 -0.18 16.85
C LEU A 407 9.82 -0.78 16.48
N ALA A 408 8.75 0.03 16.48
CA ALA A 408 7.42 -0.43 16.10
C ALA A 408 7.32 -0.71 14.60
N ILE A 409 7.95 0.12 13.76
CA ILE A 409 8.07 -0.10 12.30
C ILE A 409 8.73 -1.46 12.04
N LEU A 410 9.85 -1.75 12.71
CA LEU A 410 10.56 -3.03 12.54
C LEU A 410 9.79 -4.22 13.14
N ALA A 411 9.20 -4.06 14.32
CA ALA A 411 8.47 -5.13 15.00
C ALA A 411 7.23 -5.57 14.22
N ASN A 412 6.61 -4.63 13.48
CA ASN A 412 5.41 -4.86 12.70
C ASN A 412 5.68 -4.88 11.18
N TYR A 413 6.94 -4.95 10.75
CA TYR A 413 7.29 -4.94 9.33
C TYR A 413 6.55 -6.02 8.52
N GLY A 414 5.92 -5.61 7.42
CA GLY A 414 5.12 -6.46 6.54
C GLY A 414 3.73 -6.79 7.07
N GLN A 415 3.36 -6.30 8.26
CA GLN A 415 1.98 -6.34 8.72
C GLN A 415 1.14 -5.36 7.91
N THR A 416 -0.05 -5.78 7.56
CA THR A 416 -1.02 -4.95 6.85
C THR A 416 -2.27 -4.79 7.68
N HIS A 417 -2.91 -3.63 7.53
CA HIS A 417 -4.29 -3.42 7.91
C HIS A 417 -5.00 -2.69 6.79
N TYR A 418 -6.29 -2.45 6.98
CA TYR A 418 -7.19 -2.14 5.89
C TYR A 418 -7.21 -0.64 5.50
N LYS A 419 -6.04 -0.11 5.15
CA LYS A 419 -5.82 1.19 4.51
C LYS A 419 -4.86 0.89 3.34
N THR A 420 -5.04 1.43 2.12
CA THR A 420 -4.05 1.19 1.04
C THR A 420 -3.89 2.37 0.09
N GLN A 421 -2.66 2.89 0.10
CA GLN A 421 -1.79 3.53 -0.91
C GLN A 421 -2.31 4.37 -2.09
N ARG A 422 -1.63 5.52 -2.27
CA ARG A 422 -1.54 6.32 -3.51
C ARG A 422 -0.27 5.95 -4.29
N VAL A 423 -0.36 5.89 -5.62
CA VAL A 423 0.77 5.71 -6.54
C VAL A 423 1.17 7.06 -7.16
N SER A 424 2.46 7.38 -7.15
CA SER A 424 3.04 8.56 -7.82
C SER A 424 3.56 8.25 -9.24
N GLY A 425 3.59 9.28 -10.09
CA GLY A 425 3.74 9.20 -11.54
C GLY A 425 5.18 9.27 -12.10
N PRO A 426 5.34 9.28 -13.45
CA PRO A 426 6.58 8.89 -14.14
C PRO A 426 7.58 10.01 -14.50
N ASN A 427 7.48 11.21 -13.92
CA ASN A 427 8.45 12.29 -14.14
C ASN A 427 9.16 12.59 -12.82
N GLY A 428 10.44 12.98 -12.80
CA GLY A 428 11.11 13.32 -11.52
C GLY A 428 12.63 13.31 -11.44
N ILE A 429 13.13 13.68 -10.25
CA ILE A 429 14.55 13.82 -9.85
C ILE A 429 15.28 12.50 -10.11
N PRO A 430 16.45 12.50 -10.77
CA PRO A 430 17.13 11.26 -11.14
C PRO A 430 17.79 10.55 -9.94
N LEU A 431 17.46 9.27 -9.76
CA LEU A 431 18.05 8.32 -8.81
C LEU A 431 18.81 7.24 -9.58
N PHE A 432 20.14 7.21 -9.42
CA PHE A 432 21.05 6.31 -10.13
C PHE A 432 21.53 5.17 -9.23
N PHE A 433 21.56 3.96 -9.79
CA PHE A 433 22.24 2.80 -9.21
C PHE A 433 23.42 2.44 -10.12
N ASP A 434 24.63 2.83 -9.72
CA ASP A 434 25.85 2.50 -10.45
C ASP A 434 26.31 1.09 -10.04
N VAL A 435 26.48 0.22 -11.04
CA VAL A 435 26.79 -1.19 -10.84
C VAL A 435 27.98 -1.60 -11.72
N PRO A 436 28.82 -2.57 -11.32
CA PRO A 436 29.87 -3.04 -12.22
C PRO A 436 29.27 -3.67 -13.48
N ALA A 437 29.91 -3.46 -14.64
CA ALA A 437 29.45 -4.00 -15.92
C ALA A 437 29.36 -5.55 -15.97
N SER A 438 30.05 -6.25 -15.06
CA SER A 438 29.98 -7.71 -14.91
C SER A 438 30.46 -8.13 -13.51
N ALA A 439 29.93 -9.22 -12.96
CA ALA A 439 30.38 -9.83 -11.70
C ALA A 439 30.61 -11.34 -11.87
N ALA A 440 31.60 -11.90 -11.18
CA ALA A 440 31.86 -13.34 -11.18
C ALA A 440 31.24 -14.05 -9.97
N ALA A 441 31.14 -15.37 -10.05
CA ALA A 441 30.68 -16.21 -8.96
C ALA A 441 31.52 -15.99 -7.68
N GLY A 442 30.83 -15.77 -6.56
CA GLY A 442 31.45 -15.50 -5.26
C GLY A 442 32.05 -14.08 -5.07
N ASP A 443 31.98 -13.19 -6.07
CA ASP A 443 32.41 -11.80 -5.91
C ASP A 443 31.47 -11.06 -4.94
N THR A 444 32.04 -10.15 -4.15
CA THR A 444 31.28 -9.11 -3.43
C THR A 444 31.18 -7.88 -4.32
N VAL A 445 29.96 -7.47 -4.63
CA VAL A 445 29.68 -6.32 -5.51
C VAL A 445 29.07 -5.19 -4.70
N GLU A 446 29.59 -3.97 -4.89
CA GLU A 446 28.99 -2.75 -4.35
C GLU A 446 28.14 -2.05 -5.43
N ILE A 447 26.87 -1.83 -5.12
CA ILE A 447 25.94 -0.98 -5.85
C ILE A 447 26.05 0.41 -5.24
N ASN A 448 26.56 1.38 -6.00
CA ASN A 448 26.68 2.76 -5.54
C ASN A 448 25.40 3.53 -5.88
N ILE A 449 24.80 4.19 -4.89
CA ILE A 449 23.53 4.88 -5.07
C ILE A 449 23.79 6.38 -5.11
N ARG A 450 23.36 7.04 -6.19
CA ARG A 450 23.49 8.49 -6.38
C ARG A 450 22.14 9.13 -6.62
N LEU A 451 21.94 10.32 -6.07
CA LEU A 451 20.73 11.13 -6.27
C LEU A 451 21.13 12.48 -6.85
N GLY A 452 20.41 12.94 -7.89
CA GLY A 452 20.73 14.14 -8.63
C GLY A 452 22.01 14.04 -9.47
N GLU A 453 22.17 14.96 -10.42
CA GLU A 453 23.39 15.12 -11.20
C GLU A 453 23.78 16.60 -11.33
N ALA A 454 24.99 16.90 -11.81
CA ALA A 454 25.46 18.29 -11.89
C ALA A 454 24.59 19.19 -12.80
N ALA A 455 23.92 18.60 -13.78
CA ALA A 455 22.99 19.30 -14.67
C ALA A 455 21.56 19.39 -14.11
N ASP A 456 21.21 18.53 -13.16
CA ASP A 456 19.88 18.42 -12.54
C ASP A 456 20.02 17.99 -11.07
N PRO A 457 20.43 18.91 -10.17
CA PRO A 457 20.64 18.60 -8.77
C PRO A 457 19.32 18.25 -8.08
N ALA A 458 19.37 17.38 -7.08
CA ALA A 458 18.20 17.06 -6.29
C ALA A 458 17.93 18.22 -5.32
N ILE A 459 16.77 18.85 -5.45
CA ILE A 459 16.35 20.03 -4.69
C ILE A 459 15.25 19.63 -3.71
N ASP A 460 15.24 20.28 -2.54
CA ASP A 460 14.27 20.09 -1.48
C ASP A 460 14.19 18.65 -0.93
N VAL A 461 15.33 17.95 -0.90
CA VAL A 461 15.37 16.54 -0.47
C VAL A 461 15.45 16.45 1.05
N TYR A 462 14.64 15.57 1.63
CA TYR A 462 14.65 15.28 3.06
C TYR A 462 14.75 13.79 3.39
N GLY A 463 14.13 12.92 2.60
CA GLY A 463 14.26 11.48 2.78
C GLY A 463 13.95 10.67 1.51
N LEU A 464 14.46 9.44 1.46
CA LEU A 464 14.34 8.49 0.36
C LEU A 464 14.07 7.07 0.92
N ALA A 465 13.11 6.36 0.35
CA ALA A 465 12.87 4.93 0.59
C ALA A 465 12.76 4.17 -0.73
N PHE A 466 13.22 2.92 -0.78
CA PHE A 466 13.10 2.02 -1.94
C PHE A 466 13.35 0.56 -1.54
N THR A 467 13.00 -0.35 -2.43
CA THR A 467 13.33 -1.78 -2.31
C THR A 467 14.20 -2.24 -3.47
N LEU A 468 15.28 -2.96 -3.17
CA LEU A 468 16.09 -3.71 -4.13
C LEU A 468 15.65 -5.18 -4.11
N GLU A 469 15.01 -5.61 -5.19
CA GLU A 469 14.61 -7.00 -5.36
C GLU A 469 15.71 -7.74 -6.12
N PHE A 470 16.30 -8.77 -5.50
CA PHE A 470 17.43 -9.48 -6.10
C PHE A 470 16.97 -10.78 -6.77
N ASP A 471 17.54 -11.09 -7.94
CA ASP A 471 17.40 -12.43 -8.52
C ASP A 471 18.20 -13.43 -7.68
N SER A 472 17.48 -14.25 -6.92
CA SER A 472 18.05 -15.28 -6.04
C SER A 472 18.91 -16.35 -6.74
N THR A 473 18.85 -16.45 -8.07
CA THR A 473 19.73 -17.32 -8.86
C THR A 473 21.11 -16.70 -9.10
N LEU A 474 21.20 -15.37 -8.98
CA LEU A 474 22.40 -14.59 -9.27
C LEU A 474 23.05 -14.03 -8.00
N VAL A 475 22.23 -13.58 -7.05
CA VAL A 475 22.65 -12.98 -5.79
C VAL A 475 22.31 -13.94 -4.66
N ARG A 476 23.26 -14.15 -3.74
CA ARG A 476 23.04 -14.99 -2.57
C ARG A 476 22.06 -14.28 -1.63
N PRO A 477 20.90 -14.90 -1.30
CA PRO A 477 19.92 -14.28 -0.41
C PRO A 477 20.52 -13.91 0.95
N LEU A 478 19.99 -12.85 1.57
CA LEU A 478 20.38 -12.36 2.90
C LEU A 478 21.85 -11.89 3.02
N THR A 479 22.53 -11.64 1.90
CA THR A 479 23.92 -11.13 1.91
C THR A 479 24.03 -9.61 1.72
N ALA A 480 22.93 -8.96 1.36
CA ALA A 480 22.91 -7.52 1.17
C ALA A 480 23.19 -6.76 2.48
N THR A 481 24.16 -5.85 2.44
CA THR A 481 24.49 -4.91 3.53
C THR A 481 24.53 -3.49 2.99
N HIS A 482 24.12 -2.49 3.76
CA HIS A 482 24.08 -1.08 3.34
C HIS A 482 25.11 -0.22 4.08
N THR A 483 25.43 0.95 3.52
CA THR A 483 26.29 1.97 4.15
C THR A 483 25.91 3.38 3.71
N LEU A 484 25.91 4.32 4.65
CA LEU A 484 25.74 5.76 4.40
C LEU A 484 27.08 6.50 4.17
N ALA A 485 28.19 5.77 4.00
CA ALA A 485 29.50 6.38 3.83
C ALA A 485 29.52 7.34 2.62
N GLY A 486 29.98 8.57 2.82
CA GLY A 486 30.09 9.57 1.75
C GLY A 486 28.74 10.14 1.29
N THR A 487 27.67 9.95 2.07
CA THR A 487 26.38 10.59 1.81
C THR A 487 26.49 12.12 1.94
N TRP A 488 25.84 12.83 1.01
CA TRP A 488 25.63 14.28 1.12
C TRP A 488 24.28 14.62 1.77
N LEU A 489 23.42 13.63 2.03
CA LEU A 489 22.08 13.84 2.59
C LEU A 489 22.10 14.34 4.03
N GLY A 490 23.22 14.21 4.75
CA GLY A 490 23.35 14.59 6.15
C GLY A 490 24.53 13.89 6.82
N ASN A 491 24.58 13.98 8.14
CA ASN A 491 25.56 13.39 9.04
C ASN A 491 24.91 12.21 9.80
N PRO A 492 25.25 10.95 9.42
CA PRO A 492 24.70 9.75 10.06
C PRO A 492 24.87 9.77 11.58
N GLY A 493 23.79 9.50 12.31
CA GLY A 493 23.77 9.47 13.77
C GLY A 493 23.71 10.84 14.45
N GLN A 494 23.57 11.93 13.70
CA GLN A 494 23.33 13.28 14.23
C GLN A 494 22.02 13.88 13.70
N ASP A 495 21.95 14.10 12.40
CA ASP A 495 20.80 14.71 11.71
C ASP A 495 20.22 13.79 10.61
N LEU A 496 20.79 12.59 10.45
CA LEU A 496 20.41 11.59 9.46
C LEU A 496 20.27 10.21 10.12
N ILE A 497 19.13 9.56 9.88
CA ILE A 497 18.80 8.22 10.36
C ILE A 497 18.41 7.32 9.17
N ASP A 498 18.57 6.01 9.34
CA ASP A 498 18.17 5.02 8.34
C ASP A 498 17.60 3.74 8.97
N LEU A 499 16.80 3.02 8.20
CA LEU A 499 16.15 1.77 8.58
C LEU A 499 16.16 0.83 7.38
N ALA A 500 16.68 -0.38 7.56
CA ALA A 500 16.73 -1.38 6.50
C ALA A 500 16.26 -2.74 6.97
N VAL A 501 15.55 -3.45 6.09
CA VAL A 501 15.16 -4.85 6.28
C VAL A 501 15.73 -5.68 5.14
N ASN A 502 16.34 -6.82 5.48
CA ASN A 502 16.88 -7.77 4.52
C ASN A 502 16.22 -9.14 4.74
N ASP A 503 15.26 -9.48 3.89
CA ASP A 503 14.50 -10.74 3.90
C ASP A 503 14.83 -11.64 2.69
N GLY A 504 15.84 -11.26 1.91
CA GLY A 504 16.15 -11.80 0.59
C GLY A 504 16.20 -10.70 -0.45
N ASN A 505 15.35 -9.68 -0.28
CA ASN A 505 15.42 -8.37 -0.90
C ASN A 505 15.93 -7.36 0.14
N LEU A 506 16.41 -6.19 -0.29
CA LEU A 506 16.82 -5.12 0.63
C LEU A 506 15.89 -3.92 0.50
N SER A 507 15.03 -3.73 1.49
CA SER A 507 14.24 -2.51 1.65
C SER A 507 14.99 -1.54 2.54
N TRP A 508 15.20 -0.30 2.09
CA TRP A 508 15.99 0.69 2.80
C TRP A 508 15.35 2.09 2.73
N ALA A 509 15.26 2.75 3.87
CA ALA A 509 14.84 4.14 3.99
C ALA A 509 15.89 4.98 4.73
N ILE A 510 16.08 6.21 4.29
CA ILE A 510 17.05 7.17 4.79
C ILE A 510 16.32 8.51 4.93
N VAL A 511 16.38 9.15 6.09
CA VAL A 511 15.67 10.42 6.32
C VAL A 511 16.44 11.35 7.24
N ARG A 512 16.32 12.65 7.00
CA ARG A 512 16.82 13.70 7.89
C ARG A 512 15.90 13.88 9.09
N THR A 513 16.41 14.52 10.14
CA THR A 513 15.67 14.76 11.40
C THR A 513 15.77 16.21 11.88
N ASP A 514 16.42 17.09 11.11
CA ASP A 514 16.69 18.48 11.49
C ASP A 514 15.66 19.49 10.96
N HIS A 515 14.63 19.00 10.26
CA HIS A 515 13.60 19.80 9.59
C HIS A 515 14.15 20.80 8.56
N GLN A 516 15.34 20.56 8.02
CA GLN A 516 15.90 21.35 6.91
C GLN A 516 16.02 20.49 5.67
N ASP A 517 15.41 20.95 4.57
CA ASP A 517 15.67 20.37 3.26
C ASP A 517 17.15 20.52 2.90
N THR A 518 17.66 19.59 2.11
CA THR A 518 19.00 19.67 1.53
C THR A 518 18.93 19.72 0.00
N VAL A 519 19.99 20.25 -0.59
CA VAL A 519 20.18 20.31 -2.04
C VAL A 519 21.56 19.74 -2.34
N GLY A 520 21.64 18.83 -3.31
CA GLY A 520 22.91 18.22 -3.65
C GLY A 520 22.84 17.29 -4.83
N ASN A 521 23.98 16.69 -5.13
CA ASN A 521 24.14 15.70 -6.17
C ASN A 521 25.26 14.73 -5.81
N GLY A 522 25.12 13.48 -6.23
CA GLY A 522 26.14 12.45 -6.04
C GLY A 522 25.76 11.40 -5.00
N ARG A 523 26.76 10.77 -4.40
CA ARG A 523 26.57 9.56 -3.58
C ARG A 523 25.74 9.82 -2.34
N ILE A 524 24.74 8.98 -2.12
CA ILE A 524 23.89 8.99 -0.91
C ILE A 524 24.07 7.73 -0.05
N GLY A 525 24.66 6.67 -0.63
CA GLY A 525 24.95 5.43 0.07
C GLY A 525 25.44 4.34 -0.88
N GLY A 526 25.63 3.13 -0.34
CA GLY A 526 25.97 1.96 -1.14
C GLY A 526 25.43 0.67 -0.54
N VAL A 527 25.19 -0.33 -1.40
CA VAL A 527 24.72 -1.67 -1.02
C VAL A 527 25.74 -2.70 -1.50
N SER A 528 26.30 -3.48 -0.58
CA SER A 528 27.19 -4.60 -0.90
C SER A 528 26.41 -5.91 -0.90
N ILE A 529 26.57 -6.72 -1.95
CA ILE A 529 25.94 -8.04 -2.12
C ILE A 529 26.97 -9.11 -2.49
N VAL A 530 26.64 -10.40 -2.30
CA VAL A 530 27.50 -11.53 -2.68
C VAL A 530 26.86 -12.34 -3.81
N MET A 531 27.59 -12.58 -4.89
CA MET A 531 27.13 -13.39 -6.02
C MET A 531 27.14 -14.90 -5.70
N VAL A 532 26.21 -15.66 -6.29
CA VAL A 532 26.16 -17.13 -6.13
C VAL A 532 27.38 -17.81 -6.75
N ASP A 533 27.89 -18.89 -6.11
CA ASP A 533 29.15 -19.56 -6.46
C ASP A 533 29.11 -20.40 -7.76
N ASP A 534 27.93 -20.72 -8.30
CA ASP A 534 27.74 -21.66 -9.43
C ASP A 534 27.09 -20.99 -10.66
N LEU A 535 27.55 -19.79 -11.01
CA LEU A 535 27.14 -19.12 -12.24
C LEU A 535 27.75 -19.83 -13.46
N THR A 536 26.96 -20.68 -14.12
CA THR A 536 27.38 -21.46 -15.30
C THR A 536 27.57 -20.62 -16.57
N ARG A 537 27.17 -19.33 -16.56
CA ARG A 537 27.31 -18.36 -17.67
C ARG A 537 27.47 -16.92 -17.15
N TRP A 538 28.05 -16.07 -17.99
CA TRP A 538 28.14 -14.61 -17.81
C TRP A 538 26.75 -13.98 -17.69
N VAL A 539 26.57 -13.03 -16.77
CA VAL A 539 25.31 -12.30 -16.60
C VAL A 539 25.58 -10.80 -16.57
N GLN A 540 24.77 -10.03 -17.32
CA GLN A 540 24.78 -8.56 -17.24
C GLN A 540 24.18 -8.17 -15.88
N PHE A 541 24.97 -7.52 -15.03
CA PHE A 541 24.60 -7.31 -13.63
C PHE A 541 23.41 -6.35 -13.44
N ASP A 542 23.13 -5.49 -14.42
CA ASP A 542 21.94 -4.62 -14.44
C ASP A 542 20.61 -5.40 -14.48
N SER A 543 20.65 -6.70 -14.80
CA SER A 543 19.50 -7.61 -14.69
C SER A 543 19.44 -8.40 -13.37
N ALA A 544 20.44 -8.26 -12.48
CA ALA A 544 20.51 -9.04 -11.24
C ALA A 544 19.60 -8.50 -10.12
N PHE A 545 19.03 -7.31 -10.30
CA PHE A 545 18.06 -6.72 -9.39
C PHE A 545 17.13 -5.75 -10.10
N SER A 546 15.99 -5.48 -9.47
CA SER A 546 15.07 -4.39 -9.82
C SER A 546 14.91 -3.44 -8.62
N VAL A 547 14.55 -2.19 -8.91
CA VAL A 547 14.22 -1.19 -7.89
C VAL A 547 12.70 -1.04 -7.89
N THR A 548 12.06 -1.29 -6.76
CA THR A 548 10.62 -1.14 -6.58
C THR A 548 10.31 -0.09 -5.52
N THR A 549 9.12 0.50 -5.63
CA THR A 549 8.54 1.47 -4.67
C THR A 549 9.47 2.64 -4.27
N PRO A 550 10.12 3.36 -5.20
CA PRO A 550 10.96 4.50 -4.83
C PRO A 550 10.09 5.69 -4.39
N ILE A 551 10.33 6.19 -3.16
CA ILE A 551 9.63 7.34 -2.58
C ILE A 551 10.67 8.36 -2.10
N LEU A 552 10.53 9.61 -2.50
CA LEU A 552 11.40 10.73 -2.15
C LEU A 552 10.49 11.81 -1.58
N VAL A 553 10.88 12.43 -0.48
CA VAL A 553 10.08 13.45 0.19
C VAL A 553 10.91 14.68 0.54
N ASN A 554 10.22 15.82 0.63
CA ASN A 554 10.75 17.02 1.26
C ASN A 554 10.47 17.06 2.78
N LYS A 555 10.95 18.09 3.48
CA LYS A 555 10.79 18.24 4.95
C LYS A 555 9.34 18.31 5.43
N ASN A 556 8.39 18.54 4.52
CA ASN A 556 6.98 18.61 4.84
C ASN A 556 6.26 17.27 4.59
N GLY A 557 7.00 16.23 4.17
CA GLY A 557 6.45 14.92 3.78
C GLY A 557 5.77 14.93 2.42
N GLN A 558 5.99 15.96 1.58
CA GLN A 558 5.42 15.97 0.22
C GLN A 558 6.28 15.09 -0.68
N SER A 559 5.63 14.18 -1.41
CA SER A 559 6.30 13.34 -2.39
C SER A 559 6.91 14.19 -3.50
N LEU A 560 8.20 13.97 -3.71
CA LEU A 560 8.95 14.45 -4.85
C LEU A 560 8.96 13.35 -5.90
N ASP A 561 8.65 13.78 -7.11
CA ASP A 561 8.76 13.01 -8.33
C ASP A 561 10.20 12.44 -8.49
N ILE A 562 10.37 11.15 -8.82
CA ILE A 562 11.69 10.48 -9.01
C ILE A 562 11.76 9.77 -10.36
N ARG A 563 12.94 9.76 -10.97
CA ARG A 563 13.28 8.90 -12.11
C ARG A 563 14.41 7.93 -11.76
N VAL A 564 14.11 6.63 -11.75
CA VAL A 564 15.12 5.59 -11.49
C VAL A 564 15.90 5.24 -12.75
N GLN A 565 17.22 5.12 -12.63
CA GLN A 565 18.11 4.63 -13.69
C GLN A 565 19.16 3.66 -13.11
N VAL A 566 19.20 2.43 -13.64
CA VAL A 566 20.31 1.51 -13.40
C VAL A 566 21.35 1.76 -14.47
N VAL A 567 22.55 2.19 -14.07
CA VAL A 567 23.62 2.54 -15.00
C VAL A 567 24.75 1.52 -14.84
N PRO A 568 24.99 0.67 -15.86
CA PRO A 568 26.17 -0.17 -15.87
C PRO A 568 27.39 0.73 -15.93
N ASP A 569 28.15 0.77 -14.84
CA ASP A 569 29.32 1.62 -14.72
C ASP A 569 30.42 1.12 -15.68
N HIS A 570 30.52 1.80 -16.82
CA HIS A 570 31.66 1.71 -17.74
C HIS A 570 32.70 2.80 -17.43
N SER A 571 32.46 3.60 -16.39
CA SER A 571 33.22 4.77 -16.01
C SER A 571 34.20 4.49 -14.87
N CYS A 572 35.12 5.42 -14.67
CA CYS A 572 36.27 5.25 -13.81
C CYS A 572 35.87 5.50 -12.34
N GLY A 573 35.75 4.44 -11.54
CA GLY A 573 35.54 4.59 -10.09
C GLY A 573 36.66 5.38 -9.39
N PRO A 574 36.38 5.98 -8.21
CA PRO A 574 37.27 6.88 -7.48
C PRO A 574 38.31 6.10 -6.64
N ASP A 575 39.09 5.23 -7.27
CA ASP A 575 40.24 4.60 -6.62
C ASP A 575 41.44 5.54 -6.65
N ARG A 576 42.41 5.33 -5.73
CA ARG A 576 43.68 6.09 -5.67
C ARG A 576 44.44 6.14 -7.01
N PHE A 577 44.17 5.21 -7.92
CA PHE A 577 44.57 5.25 -9.33
C PHE A 577 43.52 4.56 -10.20
N THR A 578 43.29 5.07 -11.40
CA THR A 578 42.25 4.62 -12.32
C THR A 578 42.81 3.62 -13.34
N VAL A 579 42.04 2.59 -13.70
CA VAL A 579 42.39 1.66 -14.78
C VAL A 579 41.15 1.39 -15.63
N CYS A 580 41.18 1.74 -16.91
CA CYS A 580 40.01 1.70 -17.78
C CYS A 580 40.35 1.52 -19.27
N PRO A 581 39.46 0.92 -20.09
CA PRO A 581 38.29 0.14 -19.69
C PRO A 581 38.69 -1.19 -19.04
N SER A 582 37.79 -1.79 -18.26
CA SER A 582 37.89 -3.18 -17.79
C SER A 582 36.47 -3.78 -17.80
N PRO A 583 36.16 -4.72 -18.72
CA PRO A 583 37.10 -5.41 -19.61
C PRO A 583 37.64 -4.52 -20.74
N ALA A 584 38.92 -4.66 -21.08
CA ALA A 584 39.53 -4.00 -22.24
C ALA A 584 39.71 -4.96 -23.41
N SER A 585 39.36 -4.53 -24.62
CA SER A 585 39.63 -5.30 -25.85
C SER A 585 40.90 -4.85 -26.59
N ALA A 586 41.13 -3.55 -26.67
CA ALA A 586 42.24 -2.99 -27.47
C ALA A 586 43.34 -2.33 -26.64
N GLN A 587 42.95 -1.57 -25.61
CA GLN A 587 43.89 -0.83 -24.76
C GLN A 587 43.34 -0.65 -23.36
N VAL A 588 44.23 -0.49 -22.39
CA VAL A 588 43.96 -0.12 -21.01
C VAL A 588 44.72 1.15 -20.68
N ARG A 589 44.03 2.19 -20.23
CA ARG A 589 44.58 3.42 -19.67
C ARG A 589 44.67 3.28 -18.16
N ILE A 590 45.85 3.58 -17.62
CA ILE A 590 46.16 3.61 -16.19
C ILE A 590 46.36 5.08 -15.82
N GLY A 591 45.37 5.70 -15.18
CA GLY A 591 45.47 7.05 -14.64
C GLY A 591 46.05 7.04 -13.23
N LEU A 592 47.04 7.89 -12.99
CA LEU A 592 47.70 8.05 -11.70
C LEU A 592 47.11 9.22 -10.89
N ASP A 593 46.19 9.99 -11.46
CA ASP A 593 45.62 11.20 -10.87
C ASP A 593 46.73 12.14 -10.32
N SER A 594 46.83 12.29 -8.99
CA SER A 594 47.87 13.08 -8.31
C SER A 594 49.10 12.27 -7.86
N LEU A 595 49.14 10.96 -8.13
CA LEU A 595 50.23 10.07 -7.75
C LEU A 595 51.45 10.21 -8.67
N ILE A 596 52.62 10.03 -8.08
CA ILE A 596 53.90 9.90 -8.77
C ILE A 596 54.37 8.46 -8.63
N ALA A 597 54.24 7.67 -9.70
CA ALA A 597 54.67 6.28 -9.70
C ALA A 597 56.14 6.15 -10.11
N GLN A 598 56.86 5.26 -9.44
CA GLN A 598 58.21 4.82 -9.81
C GLN A 598 58.17 3.69 -10.86
N GLU A 599 57.07 2.93 -10.88
CA GLU A 599 56.88 1.78 -11.76
C GLU A 599 55.39 1.49 -11.98
N ILE A 600 55.02 1.15 -13.21
CA ILE A 600 53.72 0.56 -13.56
C ILE A 600 53.98 -0.76 -14.30
N ALA A 601 53.36 -1.84 -13.83
CA ALA A 601 53.47 -3.16 -14.44
C ALA A 601 52.10 -3.82 -14.62
N VAL A 602 51.91 -4.57 -15.70
CA VAL A 602 50.73 -5.42 -15.92
C VAL A 602 51.18 -6.88 -15.91
N PHE A 603 50.57 -7.68 -15.05
CA PHE A 603 50.84 -9.11 -14.90
C PHE A 603 49.67 -9.92 -15.46
N ASP A 604 49.95 -11.07 -16.09
CA ASP A 604 48.91 -12.08 -16.33
C ASP A 604 48.60 -12.90 -15.06
N HIS A 605 47.58 -13.76 -15.13
CA HIS A 605 47.15 -14.63 -14.04
C HIS A 605 48.24 -15.59 -13.51
N SER A 606 49.31 -15.84 -14.28
CA SER A 606 50.46 -16.65 -13.86
C SER A 606 51.54 -15.84 -13.14
N GLY A 607 51.35 -14.52 -13.01
CA GLY A 607 52.33 -13.60 -12.43
C GLY A 607 53.43 -13.18 -13.41
N LYS A 608 53.30 -13.49 -14.70
CA LYS A 608 54.26 -13.06 -15.73
C LYS A 608 53.96 -11.62 -16.15
N ILE A 609 55.01 -10.80 -16.20
CA ILE A 609 54.93 -9.41 -16.63
C ILE A 609 54.66 -9.35 -18.13
N ARG A 610 53.58 -8.66 -18.51
CA ARG A 610 53.16 -8.37 -19.89
C ARG A 610 53.50 -6.96 -20.33
N TYR A 611 53.57 -6.05 -19.36
CA TYR A 611 53.94 -4.66 -19.55
C TYR A 611 54.72 -4.17 -18.33
N LEU A 612 55.77 -3.37 -18.55
CA LEU A 612 56.54 -2.72 -17.49
C LEU A 612 57.03 -1.37 -17.98
N LYS A 613 56.83 -0.34 -17.15
CA LYS A 613 57.40 0.99 -17.36
C LYS A 613 57.89 1.53 -16.03
N SER A 614 59.16 1.90 -15.96
CA SER A 614 59.81 2.44 -14.76
C SER A 614 60.29 3.88 -15.00
N GLY A 615 60.38 4.68 -13.93
CA GLY A 615 60.77 6.09 -13.95
C GLY A 615 59.81 6.96 -13.15
N THR A 616 59.95 8.28 -13.21
CA THR A 616 58.99 9.22 -12.59
C THR A 616 57.77 9.38 -13.49
N LEU A 617 56.71 8.64 -13.22
CA LEU A 617 55.47 8.60 -14.01
C LEU A 617 54.38 9.43 -13.34
N THR A 618 53.77 10.34 -14.10
CA THR A 618 52.64 11.19 -13.68
C THR A 618 51.57 11.23 -14.80
N GLY A 619 50.35 11.63 -14.46
CA GLY A 619 49.25 11.70 -15.43
C GLY A 619 48.68 10.32 -15.74
N SER A 620 48.81 9.83 -16.98
CA SER A 620 48.28 8.51 -17.35
C SER A 620 49.19 7.73 -18.30
N VAL A 621 49.15 6.41 -18.21
CA VAL A 621 49.90 5.47 -19.06
C VAL A 621 48.92 4.55 -19.79
N THR A 622 49.00 4.50 -21.11
CA THR A 622 48.19 3.57 -21.91
C THR A 622 49.00 2.32 -22.26
N VAL A 623 48.37 1.16 -22.09
CA VAL A 623 48.89 -0.17 -22.40
C VAL A 623 48.06 -0.75 -23.53
N ASN A 624 48.70 -1.13 -24.64
CA ASN A 624 48.02 -1.84 -25.72
C ASN A 624 47.81 -3.30 -25.30
N THR A 625 46.56 -3.75 -25.31
CA THR A 625 46.12 -5.08 -24.89
C THR A 625 45.55 -5.92 -26.03
N ALA A 626 45.54 -5.43 -27.27
CA ALA A 626 44.95 -6.15 -28.42
C ALA A 626 45.58 -7.53 -28.70
N GLY A 627 46.81 -7.77 -28.25
CA GLY A 627 47.51 -9.06 -28.37
C GLY A 627 47.48 -9.93 -27.11
N TYR A 628 46.70 -9.57 -26.10
CA TYR A 628 46.63 -10.28 -24.83
C TYR A 628 45.51 -11.32 -24.90
N GLN A 629 45.73 -12.49 -24.30
CA GLN A 629 44.70 -13.53 -24.25
C GLN A 629 43.56 -13.10 -23.33
N THR A 630 42.34 -13.51 -23.65
CA THR A 630 41.18 -13.30 -22.78
C THR A 630 41.47 -13.84 -21.38
N GLY A 631 41.32 -13.01 -20.35
CA GLY A 631 41.56 -13.44 -18.97
C GLY A 631 41.83 -12.32 -17.98
N ILE A 632 42.21 -12.72 -16.77
CA ILE A 632 42.51 -11.81 -15.65
C ILE A 632 43.97 -11.35 -15.73
N TYR A 633 44.15 -10.05 -15.55
CA TYR A 633 45.44 -9.40 -15.42
C TYR A 633 45.46 -8.50 -14.18
N PHE A 634 46.65 -8.17 -13.69
CA PHE A 634 46.83 -7.30 -12.53
C PHE A 634 47.70 -6.12 -12.91
N VAL A 635 47.18 -4.90 -12.74
CA VAL A 635 47.97 -3.67 -12.82
C VAL A 635 48.55 -3.37 -11.46
N ARG A 636 49.86 -3.14 -11.42
CA ARG A 636 50.60 -2.78 -10.22
C ARG A 636 51.26 -1.43 -10.43
N VAL A 637 51.08 -0.54 -9.46
CA VAL A 637 51.69 0.79 -9.44
C VAL A 637 52.57 0.90 -8.19
N ARG A 638 53.88 1.03 -8.36
CA ARG A 638 54.82 1.24 -7.25
C ARG A 638 55.01 2.74 -7.04
N LEU A 639 54.77 3.19 -5.81
CA LEU A 639 55.02 4.55 -5.33
C LEU A 639 56.28 4.56 -4.45
N SER A 640 56.75 5.75 -4.09
CA SER A 640 57.89 5.90 -3.16
C SER A 640 57.60 5.36 -1.75
N ASN A 641 56.32 5.24 -1.37
CA ASN A 641 55.85 4.87 -0.04
C ASN A 641 54.95 3.62 -0.01
N GLY A 642 54.83 2.87 -1.12
CA GLY A 642 53.96 1.70 -1.15
C GLY A 642 53.72 1.11 -2.52
N LEU A 643 52.87 0.09 -2.56
CA LEU A 643 52.48 -0.63 -3.76
C LEU A 643 50.96 -0.69 -3.85
N LEU A 644 50.42 -0.27 -5.00
CA LEU A 644 48.99 -0.40 -5.30
C LEU A 644 48.83 -1.47 -6.37
N THR A 645 47.78 -2.29 -6.28
CA THR A 645 47.46 -3.31 -7.28
C THR A 645 45.97 -3.30 -7.56
N LYS A 646 45.58 -3.42 -8.84
CA LYS A 646 44.20 -3.47 -9.30
C LYS A 646 44.04 -4.61 -10.32
N LYS A 647 42.99 -5.40 -10.14
CA LYS A 647 42.60 -6.47 -11.07
C LYS A 647 41.92 -5.84 -12.29
N ILE A 648 42.25 -6.31 -13.48
CA ILE A 648 41.60 -5.93 -14.73
C ILE A 648 41.31 -7.16 -15.57
N PHE A 649 40.34 -7.03 -16.47
CA PHE A 649 39.99 -8.06 -17.42
C PHE A 649 40.37 -7.61 -18.83
N ILE A 650 40.91 -8.52 -19.63
CA ILE A 650 41.16 -8.30 -21.04
C ILE A 650 40.34 -9.30 -21.83
N LEU A 651 39.69 -8.83 -22.90
CA LEU A 651 38.95 -9.62 -23.87
C LEU A 651 39.72 -9.60 -25.18
N GLN A 652 39.90 -10.76 -25.81
CA GLN A 652 40.32 -10.82 -27.19
C GLN A 652 39.08 -10.53 -28.05
N GLU A 653 39.16 -9.49 -28.89
CA GLU A 653 38.15 -9.22 -29.93
C GLU A 653 38.13 -10.32 -31.01
#